data_AF-A0A4D6LHV0-F1
#
_entry.id   AF-A0A4D6LHV0-F1
#
_cell.length_a   1.000
_cell.length_b   1.000
_cell.length_c   1.000
_cell.angle_alpha   90.00
_cell.angle_beta   90.00
_cell.angle_gamma   90.00
#
_symmetry.space_group_name_H-M   'P 1'
#
loop_
_entity.id
_entity.type
_entity.pdbx_description
1 polymer ?
#
loop_
_entity_poly.entity_id
_entity_poly.type
_entity_poly.pdbx_seq_one_letter_code
_entity_poly.pdbx_strand_id
1 'polypeptide(L)'
;MRATRILFVLLWFFCVYFPAAFCANVTYDHRALVIDGKRRVLVSGSIHYPRSTPEIWPDLIQKSKDGGLDVIETYVFWNLHEPVQGQYNFEGRADLVKFVKTVAAAGLYVHLRIGPYACAEWNYGGFPLWLHFIPGIQFRTDNKPFEAEMQRFTAKIVDMMKQENLYASQGGPIILSQAMRATRILFVLLWFFCVYFPAAFCANVTYDHRALVIDGKRRVLVSGSIHYPRSTPEIWPDLIQKSKDGGLDVIETYVFWNLHEPVQGQYNFEGRADLVKFVKTVAAAGLYVHLRIGPYACAEWNYGGFPLWLHFIPGIQFRTDNKPFEAEMQRFTAKIVDMMKQENLYASQGGPIILSQVENEYGNIDAAYGPAAKSYIKWAASMATSLDTGVPWVMCQQADAPDPIINTCNGFYCDQFNPNSNSKPKMWTENWSGWFLSFGGAVPYRPVEDLAFAVARFYQRGGTFQNYYMYHGGTNFGRTTGGPFISTSYDYDAPIDEYGIVRQPKWGHLKDVHKAIKLCEEALIATDPTITSPGPNIEAAVYKTGSACAAFLANIATSDATVTFNGNSYHLPAWSVSILPDCKNVVLNTAKINSASMISSFTTESLKEEVGSGSGWSWISEPVGISKDDSFSKFGLLEQINTTTDKSDYLWYSLSIDIEDDAGSQTVLHIESLGHALHAFINGKLAGSGTGNSNKAKVAVDIPIKLVAGKNIIDLLSLTVGLQNYGAFFDTWGAGITGPVILKGLKNGSTVDLSSQQWTYQVGLKYEDLGPSSGSSGQWNSQSDLPINQPLTWYKTNFVAPSGSDPVAIDFTGMGKGEAWVNGQSIGRYWPTFVSPNGGCANSCNYRGAYSSSKCLKNCGKPSQTLYHVPRSWLQPDTNTLVLFEESGGDPTQISFATKQIGSVCSHVSESHPPPVDLWNSETKVGPVLSLECPNPNQVISSIEFASFGTPYGTCGNFKHGRCRSNKALSIVQKACIGSNSCRIGLSLNTFGDPCKGVAKSLAVEASCA
;
A
#
# COMPACT_ATOMS: atom_id res chain seq x y z
N MET A 1 -9.87 19.67 84.83
CA MET A 1 -9.43 18.62 83.89
C MET A 1 -10.64 17.83 83.44
N ARG A 2 -10.95 17.59 82.17
CA ARG A 2 -10.61 18.24 80.89
C ARG A 2 -11.64 17.63 79.90
N ALA A 3 -12.12 18.44 78.98
CA ALA A 3 -13.16 18.14 78.00
C ALA A 3 -12.96 16.83 77.23
N THR A 4 -13.92 15.89 77.30
CA THR A 4 -14.32 14.99 76.19
C THR A 4 -15.56 14.18 76.63
N ARG A 5 -16.77 14.52 76.13
CA ARG A 5 -18.00 13.69 76.01
C ARG A 5 -19.27 14.55 75.95
N ILE A 6 -19.36 15.48 75.00
CA ILE A 6 -20.66 16.02 74.51
C ILE A 6 -20.46 16.35 73.02
N LEU A 7 -20.44 15.34 72.15
CA LEU A 7 -20.71 15.48 70.71
C LEU A 7 -20.95 14.12 70.03
N PHE A 8 -21.60 13.19 70.73
CA PHE A 8 -22.13 11.94 70.19
C PHE A 8 -23.55 11.86 70.72
N VAL A 9 -24.54 12.27 69.91
CA VAL A 9 -26.01 11.99 70.03
C VAL A 9 -26.85 12.94 69.14
N LEU A 10 -26.28 13.99 68.51
CA LEU A 10 -27.03 14.93 67.66
C LEU A 10 -26.75 14.83 66.14
N LEU A 11 -26.34 13.65 65.64
CA LEU A 11 -26.08 13.42 64.21
C LEU A 11 -26.65 12.09 63.69
N TRP A 12 -27.78 11.64 64.27
CA TRP A 12 -28.48 10.43 63.80
C TRP A 12 -29.93 10.67 63.38
N PHE A 13 -30.33 11.93 63.21
CA PHE A 13 -31.68 12.31 62.79
C PHE A 13 -31.65 13.55 61.88
N PHE A 14 -30.97 13.47 60.74
CA PHE A 14 -31.24 14.31 59.56
C PHE A 14 -30.54 13.67 58.35
N CYS A 15 -30.97 12.46 58.01
CA CYS A 15 -30.53 11.72 56.81
C CYS A 15 -31.70 11.41 55.87
N VAL A 16 -32.74 12.23 55.88
CA VAL A 16 -33.87 12.14 54.94
C VAL A 16 -34.23 13.56 54.53
N TYR A 17 -34.20 13.82 53.22
CA TYR A 17 -34.44 15.09 52.53
C TYR A 17 -33.29 16.11 52.53
N PHE A 18 -32.28 15.89 51.69
CA PHE A 18 -31.78 16.86 50.69
C PHE A 18 -30.92 16.06 49.69
N PRO A 19 -31.12 16.18 48.36
CA PRO A 19 -30.20 15.58 47.41
C PRO A 19 -28.88 16.35 47.52
N ALA A 20 -27.86 15.73 48.10
CA ALA A 20 -26.51 16.23 48.02
C ALA A 20 -26.13 16.26 46.53
N ALA A 21 -25.97 17.46 45.98
CA ALA A 21 -25.37 17.64 44.67
C ALA A 21 -23.98 17.01 44.70
N PHE A 22 -23.84 15.85 44.08
CA PHE A 22 -22.55 15.24 43.82
C PHE A 22 -21.75 16.23 42.97
N CYS A 23 -20.80 16.94 43.58
CA CYS A 23 -19.78 17.65 42.80
C CYS A 23 -19.00 16.58 42.04
N ALA A 24 -19.09 16.61 40.71
CA ALA A 24 -18.39 15.62 39.90
C ALA A 24 -16.88 15.80 40.05
N ASN A 25 -16.17 14.79 40.56
CA ASN A 25 -14.73 14.90 40.77
C ASN A 25 -14.02 14.35 39.52
N VAL A 26 -13.58 15.25 38.63
CA VAL A 26 -12.85 14.90 37.39
C VAL A 26 -11.36 14.97 37.67
N THR A 27 -10.69 13.82 37.56
CA THR A 27 -9.24 13.68 37.69
C THR A 27 -8.68 12.78 36.58
N TYR A 28 -7.38 12.53 36.58
CA TYR A 28 -6.71 11.66 35.62
C TYR A 28 -5.64 10.85 36.34
N ASP A 29 -5.53 9.56 36.03
CA ASP A 29 -4.66 8.62 36.75
C ASP A 29 -3.59 7.97 35.86
N HIS A 30 -3.18 8.67 34.79
CA HIS A 30 -2.23 8.21 33.78
C HIS A 30 -2.76 7.16 32.80
N ARG A 31 -4.01 6.69 32.94
CA ARG A 31 -4.64 5.74 32.00
C ARG A 31 -6.00 6.18 31.49
N ALA A 32 -6.79 6.86 32.30
CA ALA A 32 -8.12 7.32 31.89
C ALA A 32 -8.54 8.57 32.65
N LEU A 33 -9.54 9.29 32.13
CA LEU A 33 -10.28 10.26 32.93
C LEU A 33 -11.02 9.50 34.03
N VAL A 34 -10.88 9.98 35.26
CA VAL A 34 -11.58 9.47 36.42
C VAL A 34 -12.68 10.47 36.73
N ILE A 35 -13.92 10.07 36.50
CA ILE A 35 -15.10 10.89 36.79
C ILE A 35 -15.85 10.18 37.93
N ASP A 36 -16.03 10.88 39.04
CA ASP A 36 -16.66 10.36 40.25
C ASP A 36 -15.97 9.11 40.81
N GLY A 37 -14.63 9.14 40.78
CA GLY A 37 -13.79 8.04 41.27
C GLY A 37 -13.77 6.80 40.38
N LYS A 38 -14.39 6.85 39.19
CA LYS A 38 -14.40 5.74 38.23
C LYS A 38 -13.68 6.13 36.95
N ARG A 39 -12.79 5.25 36.47
CA ARG A 39 -12.21 5.36 35.12
C ARG A 39 -13.33 5.32 34.09
N ARG A 40 -13.36 6.28 33.19
CA ARG A 40 -14.31 6.36 32.08
C ARG A 40 -13.55 6.40 30.77
N VAL A 41 -13.94 5.54 29.83
CA VAL A 41 -13.68 5.75 28.41
C VAL A 41 -14.85 6.59 27.91
N LEU A 42 -14.56 7.71 27.27
CA LEU A 42 -15.57 8.63 26.76
C LEU A 42 -15.48 8.69 25.25
N VAL A 43 -16.62 8.57 24.57
CA VAL A 43 -16.74 8.79 23.13
C VAL A 43 -17.12 10.25 22.91
N SER A 44 -16.27 11.00 22.21
CA SER A 44 -16.46 12.43 21.96
C SER A 44 -16.77 12.69 20.49
N GLY A 45 -17.66 13.64 20.22
CA GLY A 45 -17.94 14.16 18.88
C GLY A 45 -18.08 15.67 18.89
N SER A 46 -17.80 16.32 17.76
CA SER A 46 -17.75 17.78 17.67
C SER A 46 -19.07 18.38 17.16
N ILE A 47 -19.62 19.33 17.91
CA ILE A 47 -20.72 20.20 17.46
C ILE A 47 -20.30 21.63 17.71
N HIS A 48 -20.07 22.40 16.64
CA HIS A 48 -19.70 23.80 16.76
C HIS A 48 -20.95 24.69 16.71
N TYR A 49 -21.39 25.14 17.89
CA TYR A 49 -22.63 25.91 18.06
C TYR A 49 -22.82 27.09 17.09
N PRO A 50 -21.79 27.83 16.63
CA PRO A 50 -22.03 28.90 15.68
C PRO A 50 -22.40 28.40 14.28
N ARG A 51 -22.17 27.13 13.93
CA ARG A 51 -22.49 26.57 12.61
C ARG A 51 -23.95 26.12 12.48
N SER A 52 -24.71 26.18 13.56
CA SER A 52 -26.12 25.82 13.65
C SER A 52 -26.90 26.91 14.39
N THR A 53 -28.23 26.91 14.27
CA THR A 53 -29.06 27.88 15.00
C THR A 53 -29.47 27.33 16.38
N PRO A 54 -29.74 28.20 17.37
CA PRO A 54 -30.10 27.76 18.72
C PRO A 54 -31.33 26.84 18.80
N GLU A 55 -32.23 26.92 17.83
CA GLU A 55 -33.46 26.13 17.77
C GLU A 55 -33.18 24.65 17.45
N ILE A 56 -32.09 24.35 16.75
CA ILE A 56 -31.74 22.97 16.33
C ILE A 56 -30.70 22.32 17.23
N TRP A 57 -30.08 23.05 18.16
CA TRP A 57 -29.10 22.48 19.10
C TRP A 57 -29.67 21.30 19.92
N PRO A 58 -30.88 21.38 20.51
CA PRO A 58 -31.41 20.26 21.30
C PRO A 58 -31.53 18.96 20.49
N ASP A 59 -32.04 19.03 19.26
CA ASP A 59 -32.18 17.87 18.38
C ASP A 59 -30.83 17.29 17.94
N LEU A 60 -29.87 18.16 17.56
CA LEU A 60 -28.51 17.73 17.20
C LEU A 60 -27.79 17.04 18.35
N ILE A 61 -27.90 17.61 19.56
CA ILE A 61 -27.28 17.07 20.78
C ILE A 61 -27.96 15.75 21.16
N GLN A 62 -29.29 15.65 21.05
CA GLN A 62 -30.01 14.42 21.36
C GLN A 62 -29.65 13.29 20.39
N LYS A 63 -29.63 13.55 19.07
CA LYS A 63 -29.18 12.57 18.08
C LYS A 63 -27.74 12.13 18.30
N SER A 64 -26.89 13.05 18.72
CA SER A 64 -25.49 12.77 19.07
C SER A 64 -25.38 11.85 20.29
N LYS A 65 -26.20 12.08 21.32
CA LYS A 65 -26.32 11.18 22.47
C LYS A 65 -26.85 9.80 22.05
N ASP A 66 -27.89 9.76 21.23
CA ASP A 66 -28.50 8.51 20.76
C ASP A 66 -27.54 7.70 19.88
N GLY A 67 -26.62 8.40 19.18
CA GLY A 67 -25.49 7.82 18.46
C GLY A 67 -24.33 7.33 19.34
N GLY A 68 -24.46 7.42 20.66
CA GLY A 68 -23.51 6.87 21.62
C GLY A 68 -22.41 7.82 22.08
N LEU A 69 -22.54 9.13 21.85
CA LEU A 69 -21.57 10.10 22.38
C LEU A 69 -21.78 10.33 23.88
N ASP A 70 -20.67 10.45 24.62
CA ASP A 70 -20.62 10.85 26.03
C ASP A 70 -20.24 12.33 26.20
N VAL A 71 -19.50 12.88 25.23
CA VAL A 71 -18.93 14.23 25.28
C VAL A 71 -19.22 14.97 23.98
N ILE A 72 -19.69 16.22 24.10
CA ILE A 72 -19.70 17.17 22.98
C ILE A 72 -18.49 18.07 23.09
N GLU A 73 -17.68 18.08 22.03
CA GLU A 73 -16.56 18.99 21.87
C GLU A 73 -16.96 20.22 21.05
N THR A 74 -16.54 21.42 21.49
CA THR A 74 -16.70 22.63 20.68
C THR A 74 -15.54 23.61 20.83
N TYR A 75 -15.15 24.24 19.72
CA TYR A 75 -14.31 25.43 19.71
C TYR A 75 -15.08 26.67 20.18
N VAL A 76 -14.36 27.59 20.83
CA VAL A 76 -14.81 28.94 21.12
C VAL A 76 -14.07 29.90 20.19
N PHE A 77 -14.76 30.43 19.18
CA PHE A 77 -14.14 31.21 18.11
C PHE A 77 -13.91 32.66 18.56
N TRP A 78 -12.65 33.09 18.68
CA TRP A 78 -12.31 34.41 19.22
C TRP A 78 -12.85 35.55 18.36
N ASN A 79 -12.71 35.49 17.04
CA ASN A 79 -13.25 36.51 16.13
C ASN A 79 -14.78 36.65 16.14
N LEU A 80 -15.49 35.57 16.46
CA LEU A 80 -16.94 35.60 16.62
C LEU A 80 -17.31 36.29 17.94
N HIS A 81 -16.57 35.99 19.00
CA HIS A 81 -16.88 36.49 20.34
C HIS A 81 -16.28 37.84 20.66
N GLU A 82 -15.25 38.29 19.95
CA GLU A 82 -14.62 39.59 20.10
C GLU A 82 -14.30 40.18 18.72
N PRO A 83 -15.33 40.49 17.90
CA PRO A 83 -15.12 41.02 16.55
C PRO A 83 -14.43 42.39 16.54
N VAL A 84 -14.55 43.14 17.63
CA VAL A 84 -13.84 44.40 17.91
C VAL A 84 -13.19 44.28 19.29
N GLN A 85 -11.95 44.75 19.43
CA GLN A 85 -11.19 44.65 20.68
C GLN A 85 -12.00 45.18 21.87
N GLY A 86 -12.19 44.34 22.88
CA GLY A 86 -12.96 44.63 24.09
C GLY A 86 -14.48 44.58 23.96
N GLN A 87 -15.05 44.38 22.76
CA GLN A 87 -16.49 44.25 22.56
C GLN A 87 -16.87 42.79 22.31
N TYR A 88 -17.61 42.21 23.26
CA TYR A 88 -17.96 40.79 23.22
C TYR A 88 -19.38 40.52 22.73
N ASN A 89 -19.56 39.44 21.96
CA ASN A 89 -20.87 38.95 21.53
C ASN A 89 -21.10 37.50 22.00
N PHE A 90 -22.15 37.28 22.80
CA PHE A 90 -22.60 35.96 23.25
C PHE A 90 -24.12 35.78 23.04
N GLU A 91 -24.68 36.41 22.02
CA GLU A 91 -26.12 36.35 21.74
C GLU A 91 -26.45 35.45 20.53
N GLY A 92 -27.70 34.97 20.46
CA GLY A 92 -28.20 34.17 19.34
C GLY A 92 -27.34 32.93 19.08
N ARG A 93 -26.83 32.77 17.85
CA ARG A 93 -25.94 31.66 17.46
C ARG A 93 -24.56 31.70 18.12
N ALA A 94 -24.20 32.81 18.75
CA ALA A 94 -22.98 32.95 19.55
C ALA A 94 -23.23 32.71 21.05
N ASP A 95 -24.43 32.30 21.46
CA ASP A 95 -24.73 32.03 22.87
C ASP A 95 -24.12 30.70 23.35
N LEU A 96 -22.83 30.79 23.71
CA LEU A 96 -22.04 29.66 24.18
C LEU A 96 -22.57 29.11 25.50
N VAL A 97 -23.07 29.95 26.41
CA VAL A 97 -23.61 29.52 27.71
C VAL A 97 -24.87 28.68 27.50
N LYS A 98 -25.80 29.15 26.66
CA LYS A 98 -27.01 28.39 26.31
C LYS A 98 -26.67 27.07 25.64
N PHE A 99 -25.71 27.05 24.73
CA PHE A 99 -25.26 25.81 24.10
C PHE A 99 -24.75 24.79 25.13
N VAL A 100 -23.82 25.19 26.01
CA VAL A 100 -23.27 24.33 27.07
C VAL A 100 -24.38 23.83 28.01
N LYS A 101 -25.32 24.69 28.40
CA LYS A 101 -26.49 24.29 29.21
C LYS A 101 -27.39 23.29 28.47
N THR A 102 -27.52 23.40 27.16
CA THR A 102 -28.30 22.46 26.33
C THR A 102 -27.63 21.09 26.29
N VAL A 103 -26.30 21.04 26.17
CA VAL A 103 -25.53 19.78 26.27
C VAL A 103 -25.70 19.16 27.65
N ALA A 104 -25.63 19.98 28.70
CA ALA A 104 -25.84 19.55 30.09
C ALA A 104 -27.23 18.92 30.29
N ALA A 105 -28.27 19.57 29.76
CA ALA A 105 -29.66 19.11 29.87
C ALA A 105 -29.89 17.76 29.19
N ALA A 106 -29.13 17.47 28.12
CA ALA A 106 -29.11 16.15 27.49
C ALA A 106 -28.34 15.10 28.30
N GLY A 107 -27.64 15.46 29.37
CA GLY A 107 -26.86 14.55 30.21
C GLY A 107 -25.51 14.14 29.61
N LEU A 108 -24.97 14.96 28.70
CA LEU A 108 -23.64 14.80 28.13
C LEU A 108 -22.63 15.72 28.81
N TYR A 109 -21.35 15.37 28.73
CA TYR A 109 -20.25 16.23 29.15
C TYR A 109 -19.82 17.18 28.03
N VAL A 110 -19.10 18.24 28.39
CA VAL A 110 -18.55 19.21 27.44
C VAL A 110 -17.03 19.26 27.52
N HIS A 111 -16.39 19.16 26.35
CA HIS A 111 -15.00 19.55 26.13
C HIS A 111 -14.96 20.93 25.47
N LEU A 112 -14.62 21.95 26.27
CA LEU A 112 -14.63 23.35 25.83
C LEU A 112 -13.24 23.80 25.37
N ARG A 113 -13.08 24.02 24.07
CA ARG A 113 -11.79 24.40 23.45
C ARG A 113 -11.69 25.92 23.31
N ILE A 114 -11.23 26.55 24.38
CA ILE A 114 -10.94 27.99 24.48
C ILE A 114 -9.52 28.24 23.94
N GLY A 115 -9.30 27.92 22.66
CA GLY A 115 -8.02 28.10 21.99
C GLY A 115 -8.11 29.25 20.98
N PRO A 116 -7.09 30.11 20.87
CA PRO A 116 -7.22 31.30 20.04
C PRO A 116 -7.18 30.96 18.53
N TYR A 117 -6.77 29.74 18.18
CA TYR A 117 -6.77 29.20 16.83
C TYR A 117 -7.68 27.97 16.71
N ALA A 118 -8.65 28.02 15.81
CA ALA A 118 -9.55 26.95 15.44
C ALA A 118 -9.24 26.48 14.00
N CYS A 119 -8.62 25.31 13.87
CA CYS A 119 -8.24 24.70 12.58
C CYS A 119 -9.42 24.02 11.86
N ALA A 120 -10.63 24.54 12.08
CA ALA A 120 -11.89 23.99 11.57
C ALA A 120 -12.43 24.85 10.43
N GLU A 121 -11.60 25.19 9.44
CA GLU A 121 -11.99 25.95 8.23
C GLU A 121 -12.74 27.27 8.54
N TRP A 122 -12.39 27.94 9.65
CA TRP A 122 -13.02 29.20 10.06
C TRP A 122 -12.16 30.39 9.65
N ASN A 123 -12.79 31.52 9.34
CA ASN A 123 -12.09 32.70 8.83
C ASN A 123 -10.95 33.13 9.78
N TYR A 124 -9.77 33.38 9.21
CA TYR A 124 -8.52 33.70 9.91
C TYR A 124 -8.18 32.76 11.07
N GLY A 125 -8.58 31.48 10.96
CA GLY A 125 -8.38 30.47 12.01
C GLY A 125 -9.05 30.82 13.32
N GLY A 126 -10.11 31.63 13.32
CA GLY A 126 -10.77 32.08 14.55
C GLY A 126 -10.12 33.29 15.24
N PHE A 127 -8.99 33.82 14.74
CA PHE A 127 -8.41 35.05 15.28
C PHE A 127 -9.17 36.29 14.82
N PRO A 128 -9.39 37.29 15.68
CA PRO A 128 -9.95 38.56 15.23
C PRO A 128 -8.91 39.34 14.41
N LEU A 129 -9.36 40.00 13.34
CA LEU A 129 -8.46 40.75 12.45
C LEU A 129 -7.76 41.91 13.19
N TRP A 130 -8.42 42.54 14.18
CA TRP A 130 -7.83 43.63 14.96
C TRP A 130 -6.56 43.21 15.72
N LEU A 131 -6.42 41.91 16.02
CA LEU A 131 -5.27 41.37 16.70
C LEU A 131 -3.99 41.61 15.89
N HIS A 132 -4.05 41.53 14.55
CA HIS A 132 -2.92 41.77 13.65
C HIS A 132 -2.33 43.18 13.77
N PHE A 133 -3.14 44.16 14.14
CA PHE A 133 -2.72 45.57 14.20
C PHE A 133 -2.10 45.96 15.55
N ILE A 134 -1.95 45.01 16.48
CA ILE A 134 -1.27 45.27 17.74
C ILE A 134 0.26 45.28 17.51
N PRO A 135 0.96 46.38 17.87
CA PRO A 135 2.41 46.47 17.66
C PRO A 135 3.18 45.30 18.28
N GLY A 136 4.05 44.69 17.49
CA GLY A 136 4.91 43.60 17.93
C GLY A 136 4.21 42.25 18.10
N ILE A 137 2.98 42.09 17.61
CA ILE A 137 2.29 40.79 17.68
C ILE A 137 2.88 39.77 16.71
N GLN A 138 3.09 38.55 17.18
CA GLN A 138 3.45 37.39 16.38
C GLN A 138 2.53 36.24 16.79
N PHE A 139 1.58 35.91 15.94
CA PHE A 139 0.57 34.90 16.26
C PHE A 139 1.23 33.56 16.61
N ARG A 140 0.70 32.90 17.64
CA ARG A 140 1.11 31.56 18.06
C ARG A 140 2.60 31.47 18.46
N THR A 141 3.16 32.56 18.97
CA THR A 141 4.48 32.60 19.60
C THR A 141 4.36 32.94 21.09
N ASP A 142 5.48 32.94 21.81
CA ASP A 142 5.59 33.36 23.21
C ASP A 142 5.81 34.89 23.36
N ASN A 143 5.58 35.66 22.29
CA ASN A 143 5.75 37.10 22.35
C ASN A 143 4.68 37.74 23.27
N LYS A 144 5.13 38.68 24.11
CA LYS A 144 4.30 39.29 25.17
C LYS A 144 2.95 39.85 24.70
N PRO A 145 2.86 40.58 23.56
CA PRO A 145 1.58 41.08 23.07
C PRO A 145 0.54 39.98 22.78
N PHE A 146 0.95 38.86 22.18
CA PHE A 146 0.02 37.76 21.87
C PHE A 146 -0.41 37.02 23.14
N GLU A 147 0.54 36.74 24.04
CA GLU A 147 0.24 36.12 25.34
C GLU A 147 -0.79 36.95 26.12
N ALA A 148 -0.63 38.28 26.17
CA ALA A 148 -1.49 39.17 26.93
C ALA A 148 -2.94 39.19 26.40
N GLU A 149 -3.13 39.33 25.08
CA GLU A 149 -4.47 39.35 24.50
C GLU A 149 -5.15 37.98 24.58
N MET A 150 -4.39 36.89 24.36
CA MET A 150 -4.93 35.53 24.46
C MET A 150 -5.35 35.20 25.90
N GLN A 151 -4.56 35.64 26.89
CA GLN A 151 -4.93 35.53 28.31
C GLN A 151 -6.21 36.31 28.62
N ARG A 152 -6.36 37.54 28.09
CA ARG A 152 -7.57 38.36 28.29
C ARG A 152 -8.82 37.64 27.76
N PHE A 153 -8.78 37.15 26.53
CA PHE A 153 -9.90 36.42 25.93
C PHE A 153 -10.21 35.13 26.67
N THR A 154 -9.19 34.32 26.97
CA THR A 154 -9.36 33.07 27.70
C THR A 154 -9.97 33.31 29.08
N ALA A 155 -9.48 34.32 29.82
CA ALA A 155 -10.03 34.70 31.11
C ALA A 155 -11.50 35.10 31.01
N LYS A 156 -11.87 35.89 30.00
CA LYS A 156 -13.26 36.29 29.76
C LYS A 156 -14.20 35.08 29.60
N ILE A 157 -13.82 34.09 28.79
CA ILE A 157 -14.63 32.87 28.58
C ILE A 157 -14.70 32.04 29.85
N VAL A 158 -13.55 31.81 30.51
CA VAL A 158 -13.48 31.00 31.74
C VAL A 158 -14.31 31.63 32.86
N ASP A 159 -14.21 32.95 33.06
CA ASP A 159 -14.94 33.64 34.11
C ASP A 159 -16.45 33.64 33.83
N MET A 160 -16.86 33.78 32.56
CA MET A 160 -18.26 33.62 32.16
C MET A 160 -18.79 32.22 32.47
N MET A 161 -18.03 31.15 32.16
CA MET A 161 -18.42 29.78 32.49
C MET A 161 -18.49 29.53 34.01
N LYS A 162 -17.58 30.13 34.79
CA LYS A 162 -17.58 30.05 36.25
C LYS A 162 -18.77 30.76 36.89
N GLN A 163 -19.11 31.95 36.39
CA GLN A 163 -20.27 32.71 36.86
C GLN A 163 -21.57 31.90 36.71
N GLU A 164 -21.65 31.08 35.67
CA GLU A 164 -22.77 30.19 35.38
C GLU A 164 -22.67 28.80 36.02
N ASN A 165 -21.64 28.55 36.85
CA ASN A 165 -21.37 27.25 37.50
C ASN A 165 -21.24 26.05 36.53
N LEU A 166 -20.68 26.27 35.35
CA LEU A 166 -20.65 25.24 34.28
C LEU A 166 -19.46 24.29 34.34
N TYR A 167 -18.47 24.54 35.20
CA TYR A 167 -17.35 23.62 35.40
C TYR A 167 -17.72 22.43 36.27
N ALA A 168 -17.13 21.26 35.99
CA ALA A 168 -17.33 20.05 36.79
C ALA A 168 -17.03 20.26 38.28
N SER A 169 -16.02 21.07 38.61
CA SER A 169 -15.70 21.47 39.99
C SER A 169 -16.82 22.28 40.68
N GLN A 170 -17.75 22.84 39.92
CA GLN A 170 -18.95 23.55 40.39
C GLN A 170 -20.24 22.72 40.18
N GLY A 171 -20.12 21.47 39.73
CA GLY A 171 -21.25 20.59 39.40
C GLY A 171 -21.77 20.70 37.96
N GLY A 172 -21.09 21.43 37.08
CA GLY A 172 -21.46 21.61 35.67
C GLY A 172 -20.86 20.58 34.70
N PRO A 173 -21.27 20.59 33.42
CA PRO A 173 -20.91 19.56 32.43
C PRO A 173 -19.48 19.68 31.87
N ILE A 174 -18.78 20.82 32.10
CA ILE A 174 -17.46 21.05 31.51
C ILE A 174 -16.41 20.28 32.31
N ILE A 175 -15.97 19.15 31.75
CA ILE A 175 -14.95 18.28 32.34
C ILE A 175 -13.54 18.61 31.83
N LEU A 176 -13.44 19.31 30.70
CA LEU A 176 -12.19 19.73 30.09
C LEU A 176 -12.33 21.16 29.56
N SER A 177 -11.46 22.05 30.03
CA SER A 177 -11.22 23.35 29.41
C SER A 177 -9.73 23.62 29.35
N GLN A 178 -9.26 24.22 28.28
CA GLN A 178 -7.90 24.76 28.25
C GLN A 178 -7.81 25.95 29.21
N ALA A 179 -7.15 25.77 30.36
CA ALA A 179 -6.90 26.84 31.32
C ALA A 179 -5.39 26.96 31.58
N MET A 180 -4.84 28.14 31.28
CA MET A 180 -3.49 28.52 31.75
C MET A 180 -3.60 29.06 33.17
N ARG A 181 -2.78 28.54 34.09
CA ARG A 181 -2.46 29.26 35.33
C ARG A 181 -0.95 29.28 35.57
N ALA A 182 -0.44 30.50 35.62
CA ALA A 182 0.90 30.85 36.03
C ALA A 182 1.14 30.57 37.53
N THR A 183 2.44 30.49 37.87
CA THR A 183 3.05 30.52 39.22
C THR A 183 3.04 29.22 40.05
N ARG A 184 4.13 28.44 39.94
CA ARG A 184 5.24 28.46 40.93
C ARG A 184 6.40 27.61 40.43
N ILE A 185 7.41 28.35 39.97
CA ILE A 185 8.74 27.97 39.55
C ILE A 185 9.48 27.35 40.74
N LEU A 186 9.84 26.06 40.64
CA LEU A 186 11.20 25.52 40.88
C LEU A 186 11.23 23.98 40.88
N PHE A 187 10.10 23.30 41.08
CA PHE A 187 10.03 21.82 41.04
C PHE A 187 9.48 21.23 39.73
N VAL A 188 8.93 22.09 38.87
CA VAL A 188 8.27 21.72 37.60
C VAL A 188 9.22 21.85 36.40
N LEU A 189 10.39 22.47 36.56
CA LEU A 189 11.41 22.55 35.49
C LEU A 189 11.99 21.18 35.11
N LEU A 190 11.86 20.17 35.98
CA LEU A 190 12.17 18.77 35.68
C LEU A 190 10.99 17.99 35.07
N TRP A 191 9.79 18.56 35.05
CA TRP A 191 8.56 17.87 34.61
C TRP A 191 7.91 18.48 33.35
N PHE A 192 8.19 19.74 33.04
CA PHE A 192 7.64 20.42 31.85
C PHE A 192 8.40 20.15 30.54
N PHE A 193 9.56 19.49 30.57
CA PHE A 193 10.25 19.09 29.34
C PHE A 193 9.59 17.90 28.61
N CYS A 194 8.62 17.20 29.24
CA CYS A 194 8.13 15.93 28.72
C CYS A 194 6.75 15.94 28.03
N VAL A 195 5.97 17.04 28.04
CA VAL A 195 4.52 16.90 27.76
C VAL A 195 3.93 17.81 26.67
N TYR A 196 4.71 18.66 25.99
CA TYR A 196 4.20 19.42 24.83
C TYR A 196 5.21 19.46 23.67
N PHE A 197 5.30 18.36 22.91
CA PHE A 197 5.79 18.38 21.53
C PHE A 197 4.74 17.73 20.62
N PRO A 198 4.55 18.22 19.39
CA PRO A 198 3.68 17.60 18.39
C PRO A 198 4.26 16.25 18.01
N ALA A 199 3.83 15.13 18.62
CA ALA A 199 4.37 13.77 18.42
C ALA A 199 5.78 13.75 17.80
N ALA A 200 6.72 14.42 18.47
CA ALA A 200 8.10 14.39 18.06
C ALA A 200 8.59 13.05 18.57
N PHE A 201 8.77 12.09 17.65
CA PHE A 201 9.59 10.92 17.93
C PHE A 201 11.02 11.43 18.09
N CYS A 202 11.42 12.07 19.19
CA CYS A 202 12.84 12.05 19.55
C CYS A 202 13.13 10.66 20.10
N ALA A 203 12.99 9.68 19.22
CA ALA A 203 13.07 8.28 19.55
C ALA A 203 14.48 7.80 19.29
N ASN A 204 15.16 7.42 20.37
CA ASN A 204 16.43 6.74 20.22
C ASN A 204 16.14 5.33 19.67
N VAL A 205 16.54 5.08 18.42
CA VAL A 205 16.40 3.78 17.78
C VAL A 205 17.75 3.07 17.80
N THR A 206 17.81 1.98 18.57
CA THR A 206 18.97 1.08 18.62
C THR A 206 18.49 -0.35 18.42
N TYR A 207 19.37 -1.32 18.66
CA TYR A 207 19.02 -2.73 18.61
C TYR A 207 19.88 -3.52 19.59
N ASP A 208 19.41 -4.73 19.92
CA ASP A 208 20.21 -5.74 20.57
C ASP A 208 19.96 -7.11 19.92
N HIS A 209 20.46 -8.19 20.53
CA HIS A 209 20.29 -9.55 20.04
C HIS A 209 18.84 -9.96 19.78
N ARG A 210 17.86 -9.30 20.45
CA ARG A 210 16.46 -9.70 20.40
C ARG A 210 15.66 -8.88 19.40
N ALA A 211 15.74 -7.56 19.48
CA ALA A 211 14.85 -6.68 18.72
C ALA A 211 15.45 -5.30 18.45
N LEU A 212 14.78 -4.54 17.58
CA LEU A 212 14.91 -3.09 17.59
C LEU A 212 14.39 -2.54 18.92
N VAL A 213 15.11 -1.57 19.45
CA VAL A 213 14.81 -0.86 20.68
C VAL A 213 14.44 0.56 20.30
N ILE A 214 13.16 0.90 20.45
CA ILE A 214 12.61 2.23 20.16
C ILE A 214 12.21 2.85 21.51
N ASP A 215 12.82 3.97 21.88
CA ASP A 215 12.61 4.62 23.17
C ASP A 215 12.89 3.72 24.38
N GLY A 216 14.00 2.97 24.29
CA GLY A 216 14.41 2.04 25.35
C GLY A 216 13.51 0.80 25.48
N LYS A 217 12.53 0.61 24.58
CA LYS A 217 11.64 -0.55 24.57
C LYS A 217 11.90 -1.39 23.34
N ARG A 218 12.21 -2.67 23.55
CA ARG A 218 12.19 -3.68 22.48
C ARG A 218 10.79 -3.77 21.89
N ARG A 219 10.69 -3.92 20.57
CA ARG A 219 9.43 -4.00 19.84
C ARG A 219 9.38 -5.23 18.95
N VAL A 220 8.20 -5.85 18.86
CA VAL A 220 7.88 -6.79 17.78
C VAL A 220 7.16 -6.01 16.71
N LEU A 221 7.75 -5.85 15.53
CA LEU A 221 7.26 -4.94 14.49
C LEU A 221 6.73 -5.68 13.27
N VAL A 222 5.52 -5.33 12.86
CA VAL A 222 4.93 -5.77 11.59
C VAL A 222 5.01 -4.63 10.59
N SER A 223 5.56 -4.90 9.41
CA SER A 223 5.80 -3.94 8.35
C SER A 223 5.12 -4.35 7.06
N GLY A 224 4.87 -3.41 6.15
CA GLY A 224 4.37 -3.69 4.82
C GLY A 224 4.88 -2.70 3.79
N SER A 225 5.27 -3.20 2.61
CA SER A 225 5.77 -2.37 1.52
C SER A 225 4.64 -1.67 0.77
N ILE A 226 4.78 -0.35 0.61
CA ILE A 226 3.96 0.50 -0.27
C ILE A 226 4.94 1.39 -1.04
N HIS A 227 5.04 1.21 -2.35
CA HIS A 227 5.90 2.06 -3.18
C HIS A 227 5.13 3.30 -3.62
N TYR A 228 5.53 4.47 -3.12
CA TYR A 228 4.84 5.73 -3.38
C TYR A 228 4.61 6.03 -4.87
N PRO A 229 5.50 5.71 -5.84
CA PRO A 229 5.23 6.00 -7.25
C PRO A 229 4.30 5.01 -7.94
N ARG A 230 3.98 3.88 -7.32
CA ARG A 230 3.04 2.87 -7.85
C ARG A 230 1.58 3.16 -7.49
N SER A 231 1.34 4.29 -6.84
CA SER A 231 0.03 4.83 -6.46
C SER A 231 0.05 6.36 -6.60
N THR A 232 -1.09 7.03 -6.42
CA THR A 232 -1.15 8.50 -6.50
C THR A 232 -1.20 9.14 -5.12
N PRO A 233 -0.73 10.40 -4.98
CA PRO A 233 -0.77 11.13 -3.70
C PRO A 233 -2.15 11.21 -3.04
N GLU A 234 -3.22 11.18 -3.85
CA GLU A 234 -4.60 11.26 -3.35
C GLU A 234 -5.04 9.99 -2.62
N ILE A 235 -4.48 8.83 -2.98
CA ILE A 235 -4.84 7.54 -2.36
C ILE A 235 -3.86 7.10 -1.27
N TRP A 236 -2.67 7.70 -1.16
CA TRP A 236 -1.71 7.35 -0.10
C TRP A 236 -2.32 7.37 1.31
N PRO A 237 -3.09 8.38 1.74
CA PRO A 237 -3.67 8.38 3.09
C PRO A 237 -4.58 7.18 3.34
N ASP A 238 -5.39 6.79 2.35
CA ASP A 238 -6.30 5.64 2.44
C ASP A 238 -5.54 4.31 2.48
N LEU A 239 -4.53 4.13 1.63
CA LEU A 239 -3.66 2.96 1.64
C LEU A 239 -2.96 2.80 3.00
N ILE A 240 -2.39 3.89 3.53
CA ILE A 240 -1.68 3.91 4.82
C ILE A 240 -2.65 3.65 5.97
N GLN A 241 -3.87 4.19 5.91
CA GLN A 241 -4.89 3.94 6.93
C GLN A 241 -5.34 2.48 6.93
N LYS A 242 -5.61 1.88 5.75
CA LYS A 242 -5.90 0.44 5.60
C LYS A 242 -4.75 -0.44 6.10
N SER A 243 -3.50 -0.01 5.92
CA SER A 243 -2.32 -0.65 6.50
C SER A 243 -2.30 -0.61 8.02
N LYS A 244 -2.57 0.55 8.61
CA LYS A 244 -2.68 0.71 10.07
C LYS A 244 -3.82 -0.14 10.63
N ASP A 245 -4.99 -0.10 10.00
CA ASP A 245 -6.17 -0.88 10.42
C ASP A 245 -5.94 -2.39 10.24
N GLY A 246 -5.03 -2.76 9.33
CA GLY A 246 -4.52 -4.10 9.13
C GLY A 246 -3.53 -4.54 10.19
N GLY A 247 -3.11 -3.65 11.10
CA GLY A 247 -2.22 -3.95 12.22
C GLY A 247 -0.73 -3.78 11.92
N LEU A 248 -0.36 -3.06 10.86
CA LEU A 248 1.03 -2.69 10.62
C LEU A 248 1.51 -1.64 11.64
N ASP A 249 2.78 -1.72 12.01
CA ASP A 249 3.51 -0.70 12.78
C ASP A 249 4.39 0.17 11.87
N VAL A 250 4.83 -0.36 10.73
CA VAL A 250 5.84 0.24 9.84
C VAL A 250 5.37 0.16 8.38
N ILE A 251 5.62 1.22 7.61
CA ILE A 251 5.55 1.19 6.15
C ILE A 251 6.97 1.14 5.60
N GLU A 252 7.22 0.21 4.68
CA GLU A 252 8.48 0.10 3.97
C GLU A 252 8.34 0.66 2.55
N THR A 253 9.35 1.38 2.05
CA THR A 253 9.40 1.76 0.64
C THR A 253 10.84 1.85 0.16
N TYR A 254 11.07 1.44 -1.10
CA TYR A 254 12.27 1.81 -1.84
C TYR A 254 12.30 3.30 -2.19
N VAL A 255 13.48 3.81 -2.51
CA VAL A 255 13.68 5.08 -3.22
C VAL A 255 14.11 4.78 -4.67
N PHE A 256 13.49 5.43 -5.65
CA PHE A 256 13.70 5.12 -7.07
C PHE A 256 14.55 6.21 -7.73
N TRP A 257 15.86 5.98 -7.85
CA TRP A 257 16.80 7.01 -8.32
C TRP A 257 16.50 7.49 -9.74
N ASN A 258 16.19 6.59 -10.68
CA ASN A 258 15.83 6.96 -12.05
C ASN A 258 14.62 7.88 -12.16
N LEU A 259 13.65 7.74 -11.26
CA LEU A 259 12.48 8.62 -11.17
C LEU A 259 12.87 9.99 -10.62
N HIS A 260 13.74 10.00 -9.61
CA HIS A 260 14.14 11.23 -8.93
C HIS A 260 15.21 12.02 -9.65
N GLU A 261 16.02 11.42 -10.51
CA GLU A 261 17.08 12.09 -11.26
C GLU A 261 17.08 11.61 -12.73
N PRO A 262 16.01 11.89 -13.49
CA PRO A 262 15.90 11.43 -14.88
C PRO A 262 16.99 12.02 -15.78
N VAL A 263 17.48 13.22 -15.45
CA VAL A 263 18.63 13.87 -16.07
C VAL A 263 19.65 14.17 -14.97
N GLN A 264 20.93 13.90 -15.21
CA GLN A 264 21.99 14.10 -14.23
C GLN A 264 21.95 15.53 -13.65
N GLY A 265 21.86 15.64 -12.33
CA GLY A 265 21.78 16.90 -11.59
C GLY A 265 20.39 17.54 -11.53
N GLN A 266 19.38 17.03 -12.26
CA GLN A 266 18.02 17.57 -12.26
C GLN A 266 17.07 16.63 -11.52
N TYR A 267 16.52 17.11 -10.41
CA TYR A 267 15.74 16.27 -9.51
C TYR A 267 14.24 16.48 -9.63
N ASN A 268 13.48 15.39 -9.50
CA ASN A 268 12.02 15.38 -9.43
C ASN A 268 11.53 14.77 -8.11
N PHE A 269 10.85 15.56 -7.30
CA PHE A 269 10.15 15.14 -6.08
C PHE A 269 8.70 15.66 -6.06
N GLU A 270 8.08 15.79 -7.23
CA GLU A 270 6.70 16.29 -7.37
C GLU A 270 5.69 15.15 -7.61
N GLY A 271 4.42 15.42 -7.34
CA GLY A 271 3.32 14.48 -7.60
C GLY A 271 3.56 13.13 -6.96
N ARG A 272 3.50 12.04 -7.74
CA ARG A 272 3.76 10.68 -7.25
C ARG A 272 5.23 10.40 -6.93
N ALA A 273 6.15 11.30 -7.25
CA ALA A 273 7.56 11.24 -6.85
C ALA A 273 7.83 12.03 -5.55
N ASP A 274 6.82 12.60 -4.90
CA ASP A 274 7.00 13.35 -3.65
C ASP A 274 7.20 12.40 -2.45
N LEU A 275 8.46 11.96 -2.28
CA LEU A 275 8.88 11.08 -1.19
C LEU A 275 8.66 11.71 0.19
N VAL A 276 8.93 13.02 0.34
CA VAL A 276 8.78 13.72 1.62
C VAL A 276 7.31 13.73 2.04
N LYS A 277 6.39 14.07 1.13
CA LYS A 277 4.95 14.04 1.40
C LYS A 277 4.47 12.63 1.74
N PHE A 278 4.95 11.61 1.04
CA PHE A 278 4.61 10.22 1.37
C PHE A 278 5.04 9.86 2.80
N VAL A 279 6.29 10.10 3.17
CA VAL A 279 6.82 9.82 4.52
C VAL A 279 6.06 10.62 5.60
N LYS A 280 5.74 11.89 5.34
CA LYS A 280 4.90 12.71 6.24
C LYS A 280 3.48 12.16 6.37
N THR A 281 2.93 11.57 5.31
CA THR A 281 1.60 10.94 5.36
C THR A 281 1.62 9.68 6.23
N VAL A 282 2.69 8.89 6.16
CA VAL A 282 2.91 7.75 7.09
C VAL A 282 3.02 8.23 8.53
N ALA A 283 3.78 9.30 8.78
CA ALA A 283 3.90 9.91 10.11
C ALA A 283 2.55 10.39 10.65
N ALA A 284 1.73 11.04 9.81
CA ALA A 284 0.40 11.53 10.20
C ALA A 284 -0.56 10.40 10.59
N ALA A 285 -0.39 9.21 10.00
CA ALA A 285 -1.12 8.02 10.43
C ALA A 285 -0.57 7.41 11.73
N GLY A 286 0.58 7.86 12.23
CA GLY A 286 1.22 7.33 13.44
C GLY A 286 1.93 5.99 13.23
N LEU A 287 2.36 5.71 12.00
CA LEU A 287 3.19 4.56 11.64
C LEU A 287 4.65 4.98 11.50
N TYR A 288 5.56 4.03 11.68
CA TYR A 288 6.98 4.22 11.38
C TYR A 288 7.29 3.98 9.89
N VAL A 289 8.51 4.33 9.47
CA VAL A 289 9.02 4.09 8.13
C VAL A 289 10.33 3.30 8.18
N HIS A 290 10.42 2.27 7.33
CA HIS A 290 11.68 1.68 6.90
C HIS A 290 12.00 2.19 5.49
N LEU A 291 12.98 3.09 5.38
CA LEU A 291 13.33 3.75 4.12
C LEU A 291 14.45 2.98 3.41
N ARG A 292 14.12 2.21 2.37
CA ARG A 292 15.09 1.44 1.60
C ARG A 292 15.69 2.31 0.50
N ILE A 293 16.73 3.07 0.86
CA ILE A 293 17.31 4.07 -0.04
C ILE A 293 17.96 3.41 -1.25
N GLY A 294 18.59 2.23 -1.09
CA GLY A 294 19.26 1.52 -2.17
C GLY A 294 20.67 2.08 -2.42
N PRO A 295 20.97 2.72 -3.57
CA PRO A 295 20.02 3.18 -4.59
C PRO A 295 19.70 2.18 -5.70
N TYR A 296 20.38 1.03 -5.72
CA TYR A 296 19.84 -0.13 -6.41
C TYR A 296 18.63 -0.67 -5.63
N ALA A 297 17.47 -0.69 -6.26
CA ALA A 297 16.21 -1.12 -5.66
C ALA A 297 15.76 -2.51 -6.12
N CYS A 298 16.26 -3.03 -7.25
CA CYS A 298 15.67 -4.17 -7.96
C CYS A 298 14.18 -3.93 -8.27
N ALA A 299 13.30 -4.26 -7.33
CA ALA A 299 11.88 -3.92 -7.21
C ALA A 299 10.99 -4.24 -8.41
N GLU A 300 11.43 -5.10 -9.33
CA GLU A 300 10.84 -5.23 -10.67
C GLU A 300 10.63 -3.86 -11.33
N TRP A 301 11.61 -2.98 -11.14
CA TRP A 301 11.58 -1.59 -11.58
C TRP A 301 12.62 -1.35 -12.66
N ASN A 302 12.31 -0.47 -13.62
CA ASN A 302 13.16 -0.20 -14.77
C ASN A 302 14.63 0.04 -14.36
N TYR A 303 15.54 -0.71 -14.97
CA TYR A 303 16.99 -0.64 -14.71
C TYR A 303 17.40 -0.80 -13.23
N GLY A 304 16.57 -1.49 -12.44
CA GLY A 304 16.79 -1.70 -11.01
C GLY A 304 16.73 -0.43 -10.17
N GLY A 305 16.16 0.65 -10.72
CA GLY A 305 16.13 1.97 -10.10
C GLY A 305 17.27 2.89 -10.49
N PHE A 306 18.29 2.43 -11.23
CA PHE A 306 19.36 3.32 -11.69
C PHE A 306 18.92 4.21 -12.85
N PRO A 307 19.24 5.51 -12.85
CA PRO A 307 19.05 6.33 -14.04
C PRO A 307 20.02 5.87 -15.14
N LEU A 308 19.54 5.82 -16.39
CA LEU A 308 20.36 5.32 -17.49
C LEU A 308 21.58 6.21 -17.76
N TRP A 309 21.54 7.51 -17.46
CA TRP A 309 22.71 8.39 -17.68
C TRP A 309 23.97 7.92 -16.93
N LEU A 310 23.82 7.14 -15.84
CA LEU A 310 24.95 6.51 -15.16
C LEU A 310 25.75 5.61 -16.10
N HIS A 311 25.07 4.86 -16.96
CA HIS A 311 25.68 3.91 -17.91
C HIS A 311 26.74 4.56 -18.81
N PHE A 312 26.58 5.86 -19.10
CA PHE A 312 27.43 6.60 -20.02
C PHE A 312 28.63 7.28 -19.34
N ILE A 313 28.80 7.14 -18.03
CA ILE A 313 29.97 7.69 -17.33
C ILE A 313 31.22 6.89 -17.72
N PRO A 314 32.29 7.55 -18.23
CA PRO A 314 33.49 6.85 -18.66
C PRO A 314 34.10 5.97 -17.57
N GLY A 315 34.28 4.68 -17.87
CA GLY A 315 34.89 3.71 -16.95
C GLY A 315 34.00 3.29 -15.78
N ILE A 316 32.71 3.63 -15.80
CA ILE A 316 31.79 3.19 -14.74
C ILE A 316 31.59 1.67 -14.79
N GLN A 317 31.45 1.07 -13.62
CA GLN A 317 30.98 -0.30 -13.45
C GLN A 317 30.04 -0.32 -12.27
N PHE A 318 28.83 -0.86 -12.47
CA PHE A 318 27.81 -0.76 -11.45
C PHE A 318 28.10 -1.74 -10.30
N ARG A 319 27.76 -1.33 -9.08
CA ARG A 319 27.72 -2.17 -7.88
C ARG A 319 29.03 -2.93 -7.62
N THR A 320 30.16 -2.25 -7.78
CA THR A 320 31.50 -2.80 -7.50
C THR A 320 32.43 -1.69 -7.03
N ASP A 321 33.65 -2.04 -6.62
CA ASP A 321 34.69 -1.07 -6.21
C ASP A 321 35.17 -0.29 -7.44
N ASN A 322 34.37 0.72 -7.78
CA ASN A 322 34.51 1.56 -8.96
C ASN A 322 34.26 3.01 -8.55
N LYS A 323 35.32 3.83 -8.55
CA LYS A 323 35.27 5.21 -8.02
C LYS A 323 34.20 6.09 -8.66
N PRO A 324 33.96 6.05 -9.99
CA PRO A 324 32.84 6.78 -10.59
C PRO A 324 31.48 6.36 -10.03
N PHE A 325 31.20 5.05 -9.95
CA PHE A 325 29.94 4.54 -9.41
C PHE A 325 29.76 4.89 -7.93
N GLU A 326 30.81 4.68 -7.12
CA GLU A 326 30.81 5.00 -5.69
C GLU A 326 30.52 6.49 -5.44
N ALA A 327 31.11 7.38 -6.22
CA ALA A 327 30.89 8.82 -6.10
C ALA A 327 29.42 9.20 -6.39
N GLU A 328 28.84 8.65 -7.45
CA GLU A 328 27.45 8.92 -7.81
C GLU A 328 26.45 8.30 -6.83
N MET A 329 26.69 7.06 -6.40
CA MET A 329 25.89 6.40 -5.37
C MET A 329 25.91 7.22 -4.07
N GLN A 330 27.10 7.62 -3.60
CA GLN A 330 27.23 8.44 -2.41
C GLN A 330 26.50 9.78 -2.56
N ARG A 331 26.63 10.46 -3.71
CA ARG A 331 25.96 11.74 -3.98
C ARG A 331 24.44 11.61 -3.85
N PHE A 332 23.85 10.59 -4.47
CA PHE A 332 22.40 10.40 -4.42
C PHE A 332 21.94 9.93 -3.03
N THR A 333 22.61 8.97 -2.41
CA THR A 333 22.26 8.51 -1.05
C THR A 333 22.36 9.66 -0.04
N ALA A 334 23.43 10.47 -0.08
CA ALA A 334 23.59 11.64 0.77
C ALA A 334 22.47 12.64 0.55
N LYS A 335 22.10 12.94 -0.70
CA LYS A 335 20.97 13.83 -1.00
C LYS A 335 19.67 13.37 -0.36
N ILE A 336 19.33 12.08 -0.48
CA ILE A 336 18.11 11.54 0.12
C ILE A 336 18.16 11.65 1.64
N VAL A 337 19.28 11.28 2.26
CA VAL A 337 19.47 11.41 3.72
C VAL A 337 19.35 12.86 4.17
N ASP A 338 20.01 13.79 3.49
CA ASP A 338 19.99 15.21 3.81
C ASP A 338 18.59 15.80 3.69
N MET A 339 17.84 15.41 2.65
CA MET A 339 16.45 15.83 2.46
C MET A 339 15.55 15.31 3.58
N MET A 340 15.71 14.04 4.00
CA MET A 340 14.98 13.50 5.15
C MET A 340 15.37 14.21 6.46
N LYS A 341 16.66 14.55 6.62
CA LYS A 341 17.16 15.28 7.80
C LYS A 341 16.64 16.70 7.89
N GLN A 342 16.64 17.43 6.77
CA GLN A 342 16.13 18.82 6.70
C GLN A 342 14.65 18.88 7.09
N GLU A 343 13.90 17.83 6.77
CA GLU A 343 12.48 17.70 7.10
C GLU A 343 12.22 17.04 8.47
N ASN A 344 13.28 16.76 9.25
CA ASN A 344 13.24 16.08 10.56
C ASN A 344 12.50 14.73 10.52
N LEU A 345 12.68 13.95 9.46
CA LEU A 345 11.94 12.71 9.23
C LEU A 345 12.61 11.46 9.84
N TYR A 346 13.87 11.56 10.28
CA TYR A 346 14.48 10.49 11.07
C TYR A 346 13.94 10.48 12.50
N ALA A 347 13.76 9.28 13.06
CA ALA A 347 13.33 9.08 14.44
C ALA A 347 14.32 9.66 15.47
N SER A 348 15.58 9.89 15.10
CA SER A 348 16.50 10.67 15.93
C SER A 348 16.10 12.16 16.07
N GLN A 349 15.27 12.69 15.16
CA GLN A 349 14.91 14.10 15.02
C GLN A 349 13.45 14.44 15.29
N GLY A 350 12.59 13.46 15.57
CA GLY A 350 11.14 13.69 15.67
C GLY A 350 10.30 12.87 14.69
N GLY A 351 10.92 12.26 13.67
CA GLY A 351 10.22 11.72 12.52
C GLY A 351 9.95 10.20 12.55
N PRO A 352 9.25 9.67 11.53
CA PRO A 352 8.83 8.27 11.52
C PRO A 352 9.92 7.28 11.09
N ILE A 353 11.02 7.71 10.47
CA ILE A 353 12.00 6.79 9.86
C ILE A 353 12.84 6.14 10.97
N ILE A 354 12.65 4.83 11.19
CA ILE A 354 13.35 4.03 12.21
C ILE A 354 14.45 3.13 11.65
N LEU A 355 14.48 2.95 10.33
CA LEU A 355 15.46 2.11 9.65
C LEU A 355 15.78 2.69 8.28
N SER A 356 17.01 2.50 7.84
CA SER A 356 17.41 2.74 6.44
C SER A 356 18.10 1.53 5.84
N GLN A 357 17.92 1.29 4.55
CA GLN A 357 18.68 0.25 3.82
C GLN A 357 19.61 0.88 2.79
N VAL A 358 20.84 0.39 2.75
CA VAL A 358 21.82 0.63 1.69
C VAL A 358 21.99 -0.65 0.88
N GLU A 359 22.16 -0.51 -0.44
CA GLU A 359 22.15 -1.61 -1.41
C GLU A 359 20.85 -2.44 -1.38
N ASN A 360 20.77 -3.45 -2.23
CA ASN A 360 19.70 -4.44 -2.24
C ASN A 360 20.17 -5.79 -2.78
N GLU A 361 20.06 -6.83 -1.95
CA GLU A 361 20.35 -8.22 -2.31
C GLU A 361 21.70 -8.47 -3.00
N TYR A 362 22.72 -7.68 -2.64
CA TYR A 362 24.02 -7.76 -3.29
C TYR A 362 24.73 -9.10 -3.06
N GLY A 363 24.57 -9.71 -1.88
CA GLY A 363 25.13 -11.04 -1.58
C GLY A 363 24.57 -12.18 -2.43
N ASN A 364 23.47 -11.98 -3.17
CA ASN A 364 23.01 -12.97 -4.16
C ASN A 364 23.88 -13.01 -5.42
N ILE A 365 24.65 -11.94 -5.69
CA ILE A 365 25.37 -11.71 -6.95
C ILE A 365 26.86 -11.36 -6.75
N ASP A 366 27.31 -11.17 -5.51
CA ASP A 366 28.66 -10.73 -5.15
C ASP A 366 29.78 -11.61 -5.71
N ALA A 367 29.56 -12.92 -5.80
CA ALA A 367 30.51 -13.89 -6.30
C ALA A 367 30.99 -13.58 -7.73
N ALA A 368 30.12 -12.97 -8.56
CA ALA A 368 30.46 -12.59 -9.92
C ALA A 368 31.44 -11.42 -9.98
N TYR A 369 31.52 -10.58 -8.94
CA TYR A 369 32.45 -9.45 -8.84
C TYR A 369 33.76 -9.80 -8.13
N GLY A 370 33.89 -11.04 -7.63
CA GLY A 370 35.12 -11.55 -7.02
C GLY A 370 35.59 -10.72 -5.82
N PRO A 371 36.90 -10.49 -5.64
CA PRO A 371 37.42 -9.74 -4.49
C PRO A 371 36.91 -8.30 -4.36
N ALA A 372 36.53 -7.65 -5.47
CA ALA A 372 36.05 -6.27 -5.48
C ALA A 372 34.73 -6.10 -4.71
N ALA A 373 33.88 -7.13 -4.70
CA ALA A 373 32.64 -7.16 -3.93
C ALA A 373 32.86 -6.85 -2.43
N LYS A 374 33.91 -7.43 -1.85
CA LYS A 374 34.22 -7.24 -0.42
C LYS A 374 34.66 -5.82 -0.10
N SER A 375 35.43 -5.20 -1.00
CA SER A 375 35.82 -3.79 -0.87
C SER A 375 34.60 -2.88 -1.01
N TYR A 376 33.77 -3.13 -2.02
CA TYR A 376 32.55 -2.38 -2.29
C TYR A 376 31.56 -2.42 -1.12
N ILE A 377 31.25 -3.59 -0.57
CA ILE A 377 30.29 -3.70 0.55
C ILE A 377 30.83 -3.05 1.82
N LYS A 378 32.14 -3.14 2.09
CA LYS A 378 32.76 -2.39 3.19
C LYS A 378 32.66 -0.89 2.99
N TRP A 379 32.90 -0.42 1.76
CA TRP A 379 32.75 0.99 1.41
C TRP A 379 31.29 1.44 1.56
N ALA A 380 30.31 0.69 1.02
CA ALA A 380 28.90 1.04 1.05
C ALA A 380 28.36 1.12 2.50
N ALA A 381 28.76 0.17 3.36
CA ALA A 381 28.44 0.20 4.79
C ALA A 381 29.07 1.41 5.50
N SER A 382 30.34 1.71 5.22
CA SER A 382 31.05 2.87 5.78
C SER A 382 30.43 4.20 5.32
N MET A 383 30.09 4.31 4.03
CA MET A 383 29.42 5.47 3.45
C MET A 383 28.06 5.69 4.12
N ALA A 384 27.20 4.67 4.18
CA ALA A 384 25.88 4.78 4.78
C ALA A 384 25.93 5.19 6.27
N THR A 385 26.83 4.58 7.04
CA THR A 385 26.99 4.91 8.47
C THR A 385 27.59 6.28 8.70
N SER A 386 28.48 6.76 7.82
CA SER A 386 29.05 8.11 7.90
C SER A 386 28.02 9.22 7.68
N LEU A 387 26.87 8.92 7.06
CA LEU A 387 25.79 9.88 6.88
C LEU A 387 25.02 10.18 8.18
N ASP A 388 25.32 9.48 9.28
CA ASP A 388 24.84 9.77 10.64
C ASP A 388 23.33 10.04 10.72
N THR A 389 22.52 9.10 10.25
CA THR A 389 21.06 9.19 10.26
C THR A 389 20.47 9.13 11.68
N GLY A 390 21.26 8.69 12.67
CA GLY A 390 20.83 8.45 14.04
C GLY A 390 19.89 7.24 14.19
N VAL A 391 19.74 6.40 13.15
CA VAL A 391 18.95 5.16 13.19
C VAL A 391 19.74 4.00 12.56
N PRO A 392 19.42 2.72 12.88
CA PRO A 392 20.13 1.58 12.33
C PRO A 392 20.01 1.46 10.81
N TRP A 393 21.07 0.93 10.21
CA TRP A 393 21.11 0.57 8.79
C TRP A 393 21.01 -0.94 8.59
N VAL A 394 20.37 -1.35 7.50
CA VAL A 394 20.22 -2.75 7.11
C VAL A 394 20.77 -3.02 5.71
N MET A 395 21.09 -4.28 5.45
CA MET A 395 21.38 -4.85 4.11
C MET A 395 20.67 -6.21 4.00
N CYS A 396 19.79 -6.37 3.02
CA CYS A 396 19.11 -7.64 2.78
C CYS A 396 19.95 -8.61 1.94
N GLN A 397 19.82 -9.90 2.23
CA GLN A 397 20.60 -10.99 1.59
C GLN A 397 22.11 -10.73 1.57
N GLN A 398 22.65 -10.14 2.63
CA GLN A 398 24.08 -9.85 2.75
C GLN A 398 24.69 -10.59 3.94
N ALA A 399 25.13 -11.83 3.73
CA ALA A 399 25.62 -12.69 4.81
C ALA A 399 26.80 -12.08 5.59
N ASP A 400 27.67 -11.33 4.92
CA ASP A 400 28.87 -10.70 5.49
C ASP A 400 28.71 -9.18 5.73
N ALA A 401 27.48 -8.68 5.91
CA ALA A 401 27.22 -7.26 6.20
C ALA A 401 28.11 -6.75 7.37
N PRO A 402 28.97 -5.72 7.14
CA PRO A 402 29.87 -5.19 8.15
C PRO A 402 29.11 -4.56 9.33
N ASP A 403 29.64 -4.66 10.55
CA ASP A 403 29.07 -3.92 11.69
C ASP A 403 29.18 -2.39 11.46
N PRO A 404 28.18 -1.61 11.89
CA PRO A 404 26.96 -1.98 12.64
C PRO A 404 25.75 -2.34 11.74
N ILE A 405 25.92 -2.62 10.44
CA ILE A 405 24.80 -2.94 9.54
C ILE A 405 24.15 -4.27 9.94
N ILE A 406 22.82 -4.28 10.03
CA ILE A 406 22.05 -5.51 10.28
C ILE A 406 21.81 -6.24 8.95
N ASN A 407 22.23 -7.49 8.83
CA ASN A 407 21.85 -8.31 7.70
C ASN A 407 20.44 -8.88 7.88
N THR A 408 19.64 -8.86 6.81
CA THR A 408 18.25 -9.31 6.84
C THR A 408 17.97 -10.37 5.77
N CYS A 409 16.82 -11.02 5.87
CA CYS A 409 16.39 -12.06 4.94
C CYS A 409 15.23 -11.59 4.06
N ASN A 410 15.17 -12.09 2.82
CA ASN A 410 14.05 -11.98 1.89
C ASN A 410 13.62 -13.37 1.44
N GLY A 411 12.35 -13.58 1.11
CA GLY A 411 11.88 -14.87 0.62
C GLY A 411 10.40 -15.14 0.91
N PHE A 412 9.94 -16.34 0.53
CA PHE A 412 8.65 -16.86 0.99
C PHE A 412 8.70 -17.30 2.47
N TYR A 413 9.87 -17.72 2.94
CA TYR A 413 10.11 -18.17 4.32
C TYR A 413 11.49 -17.72 4.79
N CYS A 414 11.55 -17.08 5.96
CA CYS A 414 12.80 -16.69 6.62
C CYS A 414 12.86 -17.19 8.08
N ASP A 415 12.07 -18.20 8.44
CA ASP A 415 12.02 -18.75 9.80
C ASP A 415 13.34 -19.43 10.20
N GLN A 416 14.12 -19.93 9.25
CA GLN A 416 15.45 -20.54 9.49
C GLN A 416 16.62 -19.56 9.42
N PHE A 417 16.40 -18.33 8.96
CA PHE A 417 17.46 -17.32 8.88
C PHE A 417 17.98 -16.95 10.27
N ASN A 418 19.29 -16.72 10.38
CA ASN A 418 19.93 -16.11 11.55
C ASN A 418 20.81 -14.94 11.09
N PRO A 419 20.84 -13.82 11.83
CA PRO A 419 21.75 -12.72 11.53
C PRO A 419 23.20 -13.18 11.68
N ASN A 420 24.12 -12.44 11.07
CA ASN A 420 25.54 -12.78 11.01
C ASN A 420 26.29 -12.55 12.34
N SER A 421 25.61 -12.03 13.35
CA SER A 421 26.10 -11.87 14.71
C SER A 421 24.97 -12.05 15.72
N ASN A 422 25.29 -12.64 16.87
CA ASN A 422 24.37 -12.78 18.00
C ASN A 422 24.00 -11.44 18.64
N SER A 423 24.65 -10.32 18.30
CA SER A 423 24.27 -8.99 18.80
C SER A 423 23.17 -8.30 17.99
N LYS A 424 22.76 -8.89 16.86
CA LYS A 424 21.80 -8.31 15.91
C LYS A 424 20.44 -8.99 16.02
N PRO A 425 19.34 -8.25 15.80
CA PRO A 425 18.00 -8.83 15.80
C PRO A 425 17.74 -9.60 14.50
N LYS A 426 16.81 -10.56 14.56
CA LYS A 426 16.38 -11.33 13.40
C LYS A 426 15.27 -10.59 12.66
N MET A 427 15.56 -10.16 11.43
CA MET A 427 14.66 -9.32 10.62
C MET A 427 14.41 -9.92 9.22
N TRP A 428 13.17 -9.81 8.76
CA TRP A 428 12.69 -10.27 7.45
C TRP A 428 12.14 -9.06 6.68
N THR A 429 12.91 -8.57 5.72
CA THR A 429 12.62 -7.34 4.97
C THR A 429 11.73 -7.57 3.75
N GLU A 430 11.62 -8.80 3.24
CA GLU A 430 10.66 -9.11 2.18
C GLU A 430 10.02 -10.48 2.35
N ASN A 431 8.86 -10.52 2.99
CA ASN A 431 7.97 -11.67 2.94
C ASN A 431 7.09 -11.57 1.70
N TRP A 432 7.41 -12.37 0.69
CA TRP A 432 6.73 -12.28 -0.61
C TRP A 432 5.25 -12.68 -0.50
N SER A 433 4.35 -11.70 -0.57
CA SER A 433 2.90 -11.90 -0.39
C SER A 433 2.21 -12.63 -1.55
N GLY A 434 2.93 -12.75 -2.66
CA GLY A 434 2.57 -13.34 -3.94
C GLY A 434 3.79 -13.27 -4.85
N TRP A 435 3.62 -12.84 -6.09
CA TRP A 435 4.73 -12.64 -7.04
C TRP A 435 4.36 -11.60 -8.09
N PHE A 436 5.36 -11.02 -8.77
CA PHE A 436 5.11 -10.08 -9.86
C PHE A 436 4.48 -10.76 -11.08
N LEU A 437 3.79 -9.98 -11.90
CA LEU A 437 3.24 -10.42 -13.18
C LEU A 437 4.16 -9.95 -14.32
N SER A 438 4.44 -10.84 -15.27
CA SER A 438 5.07 -10.48 -16.55
C SER A 438 4.04 -10.53 -17.66
N PHE A 439 4.20 -9.70 -18.70
CA PHE A 439 3.50 -9.90 -19.96
C PHE A 439 3.82 -11.30 -20.52
N GLY A 440 2.79 -12.03 -20.96
CA GLY A 440 2.89 -13.44 -21.34
C GLY A 440 3.00 -14.43 -20.16
N GLY A 441 2.94 -13.97 -18.90
CA GLY A 441 2.94 -14.81 -17.70
C GLY A 441 1.53 -15.16 -17.21
N ALA A 442 1.38 -16.33 -16.58
CA ALA A 442 0.17 -16.67 -15.82
C ALA A 442 0.16 -15.88 -14.49
N VAL A 443 -1.03 -15.57 -13.94
CA VAL A 443 -1.17 -14.72 -12.76
C VAL A 443 -0.84 -15.52 -11.49
N PRO A 444 0.26 -15.21 -10.78
CA PRO A 444 0.61 -15.90 -9.55
C PRO A 444 -0.22 -15.38 -8.36
N TYR A 445 -0.50 -16.26 -7.40
CA TYR A 445 -1.14 -15.89 -6.13
C TYR A 445 -0.62 -16.76 -5.00
N ARG A 446 -0.63 -16.28 -3.75
CA ARG A 446 -0.18 -17.04 -2.57
C ARG A 446 -1.33 -17.21 -1.58
N PRO A 447 -1.71 -18.45 -1.23
CA PRO A 447 -2.74 -18.71 -0.23
C PRO A 447 -2.42 -18.02 1.10
N VAL A 448 -3.41 -17.40 1.72
CA VAL A 448 -3.17 -16.64 2.96
C VAL A 448 -2.78 -17.55 4.12
N GLU A 449 -3.24 -18.80 4.14
CA GLU A 449 -2.88 -19.77 5.17
C GLU A 449 -1.37 -20.05 5.17
N ASP A 450 -0.76 -20.15 3.99
CA ASP A 450 0.68 -20.31 3.84
C ASP A 450 1.44 -19.03 4.24
N LEU A 451 0.97 -17.87 3.80
CA LEU A 451 1.57 -16.59 4.17
C LEU A 451 1.52 -16.37 5.70
N ALA A 452 0.38 -16.66 6.32
CA ALA A 452 0.19 -16.63 7.77
C ALA A 452 1.07 -17.66 8.50
N PHE A 453 1.18 -18.89 7.95
CA PHE A 453 2.10 -19.91 8.46
C PHE A 453 3.54 -19.39 8.47
N ALA A 454 4.01 -18.82 7.37
CA ALA A 454 5.37 -18.31 7.25
C ALA A 454 5.66 -17.18 8.27
N VAL A 455 4.71 -16.26 8.46
CA VAL A 455 4.79 -15.18 9.46
C VAL A 455 4.83 -15.74 10.88
N ALA A 456 3.90 -16.62 11.23
CA ALA A 456 3.85 -17.22 12.57
C ALA A 456 5.11 -18.06 12.87
N ARG A 457 5.63 -18.79 11.88
CA ARG A 457 6.90 -19.53 11.96
C ARG A 457 8.10 -18.63 12.22
N PHE A 458 8.13 -17.45 11.58
CA PHE A 458 9.20 -16.48 11.78
C PHE A 458 9.23 -15.96 13.22
N TYR A 459 8.09 -15.52 13.77
CA TYR A 459 7.99 -15.08 15.17
C TYR A 459 8.16 -16.24 16.17
N GLN A 460 7.71 -17.45 15.83
CA GLN A 460 7.97 -18.66 16.62
C GLN A 460 9.47 -18.89 16.84
N ARG A 461 10.31 -18.54 15.85
CA ARG A 461 11.76 -18.79 15.83
C ARG A 461 12.59 -17.52 16.04
N GLY A 462 12.12 -16.65 16.93
CA GLY A 462 12.84 -15.46 17.41
C GLY A 462 12.74 -14.24 16.49
N GLY A 463 12.03 -14.28 15.36
CA GLY A 463 11.86 -13.09 14.53
C GLY A 463 11.19 -11.93 15.28
N THR A 464 11.61 -10.69 15.03
CA THR A 464 11.03 -9.49 15.70
C THR A 464 10.72 -8.34 14.75
N PHE A 465 11.09 -8.41 13.48
CA PHE A 465 10.67 -7.50 12.42
C PHE A 465 10.33 -8.30 11.17
N GLN A 466 9.11 -8.21 10.67
CA GLN A 466 8.72 -8.82 9.41
C GLN A 466 7.98 -7.82 8.52
N ASN A 467 8.38 -7.73 7.26
CA ASN A 467 7.77 -6.87 6.26
C ASN A 467 7.08 -7.67 5.15
N TYR A 468 5.86 -7.30 4.76
CA TYR A 468 5.18 -7.86 3.58
C TYR A 468 5.63 -7.16 2.30
N TYR A 469 6.23 -7.92 1.38
CA TYR A 469 6.56 -7.44 0.04
C TYR A 469 5.62 -8.13 -0.97
N MET A 470 4.52 -7.54 -1.43
CA MET A 470 4.02 -6.19 -1.16
C MET A 470 2.85 -6.20 -0.18
N TYR A 471 2.65 -5.09 0.53
CA TYR A 471 1.38 -4.86 1.24
C TYR A 471 0.35 -4.15 0.35
N HIS A 472 0.82 -3.18 -0.44
CA HIS A 472 0.15 -2.68 -1.63
C HIS A 472 1.18 -2.64 -2.76
N GLY A 473 0.91 -3.40 -3.83
CA GLY A 473 1.80 -3.47 -4.99
C GLY A 473 1.61 -2.30 -5.96
N GLY A 474 0.37 -2.05 -6.39
CA GLY A 474 0.00 -0.91 -7.24
C GLY A 474 0.25 -1.14 -8.73
N THR A 475 0.55 -0.05 -9.44
CA THR A 475 0.67 -0.03 -10.92
C THR A 475 2.02 0.57 -11.36
N ASN A 476 2.66 -0.04 -12.35
CA ASN A 476 3.81 0.50 -13.06
C ASN A 476 3.33 1.54 -14.11
N PHE A 477 3.06 2.76 -13.66
CA PHE A 477 2.65 3.86 -14.54
C PHE A 477 3.77 4.36 -15.45
N GLY A 478 3.43 4.88 -16.63
CA GLY A 478 4.42 5.34 -17.59
C GLY A 478 5.23 4.20 -18.22
N ARG A 479 6.32 4.57 -18.88
CA ARG A 479 7.23 3.63 -19.54
C ARG A 479 8.55 3.38 -18.80
N THR A 480 8.94 4.26 -17.89
CA THR A 480 10.18 4.15 -17.10
C THR A 480 10.00 3.41 -15.77
N THR A 481 8.92 2.64 -15.66
CA THR A 481 8.61 1.77 -14.52
C THR A 481 8.36 0.35 -15.02
N GLY A 482 8.57 -0.65 -14.17
CA GLY A 482 8.61 -2.04 -14.63
C GLY A 482 9.85 -2.36 -15.48
N GLY A 483 10.26 -3.63 -15.51
CA GLY A 483 11.19 -4.11 -16.53
C GLY A 483 12.04 -5.31 -16.09
N PRO A 484 12.53 -6.12 -17.05
CA PRO A 484 12.03 -6.26 -18.41
C PRO A 484 10.79 -7.17 -18.43
N PHE A 485 9.85 -6.93 -19.37
CA PHE A 485 8.59 -7.69 -19.51
C PHE A 485 7.66 -7.68 -18.28
N ILE A 486 7.97 -6.96 -17.22
CA ILE A 486 7.06 -6.76 -16.08
C ILE A 486 5.81 -6.06 -16.60
N SER A 487 4.63 -6.58 -16.24
CA SER A 487 3.36 -5.99 -16.68
C SER A 487 3.11 -4.65 -16.03
N THR A 488 2.13 -3.91 -16.56
CA THR A 488 1.69 -2.64 -15.98
C THR A 488 1.07 -2.85 -14.60
N SER A 489 0.32 -3.93 -14.39
CA SER A 489 -0.11 -4.32 -13.05
C SER A 489 1.08 -4.80 -12.22
N TYR A 490 1.19 -4.29 -10.99
CA TYR A 490 2.08 -4.80 -9.95
C TYR A 490 1.28 -5.26 -8.73
N ASP A 491 0.09 -5.86 -8.94
CA ASP A 491 -0.83 -6.29 -7.87
C ASP A 491 -0.18 -7.18 -6.80
N TYR A 492 0.71 -8.07 -7.21
CA TYR A 492 1.50 -8.96 -6.35
C TYR A 492 0.67 -9.93 -5.47
N ASP A 493 -0.64 -10.08 -5.74
CA ASP A 493 -1.60 -10.71 -4.83
C ASP A 493 -1.51 -10.11 -3.41
N ALA A 494 -1.24 -8.81 -3.32
CA ALA A 494 -1.01 -8.10 -2.06
C ALA A 494 -2.29 -8.02 -1.19
N PRO A 495 -2.16 -7.87 0.14
CA PRO A 495 -3.28 -7.64 1.05
C PRO A 495 -4.16 -6.44 0.67
N ILE A 496 -3.58 -5.39 0.09
CA ILE A 496 -4.30 -4.32 -0.60
C ILE A 496 -3.95 -4.44 -2.08
N ASP A 497 -4.97 -4.66 -2.92
CA ASP A 497 -4.78 -4.92 -4.35
C ASP A 497 -4.27 -3.69 -5.12
N GLU A 498 -4.02 -3.87 -6.43
CA GLU A 498 -3.58 -2.81 -7.34
C GLU A 498 -4.41 -1.51 -7.26
N TYR A 499 -5.71 -1.62 -6.97
CA TYR A 499 -6.68 -0.53 -7.01
C TYR A 499 -6.93 0.09 -5.64
N GLY A 500 -6.21 -0.36 -4.61
CA GLY A 500 -6.38 0.11 -3.23
C GLY A 500 -7.52 -0.58 -2.47
N ILE A 501 -8.09 -1.68 -2.99
CA ILE A 501 -9.14 -2.43 -2.29
C ILE A 501 -8.51 -3.50 -1.39
N VAL A 502 -9.03 -3.63 -0.16
CA VAL A 502 -8.63 -4.70 0.76
C VAL A 502 -8.99 -6.07 0.20
N ARG A 503 -7.98 -6.93 0.02
CA ARG A 503 -8.13 -8.29 -0.50
C ARG A 503 -8.53 -9.24 0.62
N GLN A 504 -9.82 -9.55 0.73
CA GLN A 504 -10.32 -10.53 1.67
C GLN A 504 -10.31 -11.96 1.10
N PRO A 505 -10.04 -12.99 1.90
CA PRO A 505 -9.80 -12.95 3.35
C PRO A 505 -8.33 -12.64 3.73
N LYS A 506 -7.47 -12.36 2.74
CA LYS A 506 -6.02 -12.21 2.97
C LYS A 506 -5.70 -11.13 4.00
N TRP A 507 -6.20 -9.92 3.79
CA TRP A 507 -5.98 -8.78 4.68
C TRP A 507 -6.51 -9.04 6.09
N GLY A 508 -7.74 -9.55 6.22
CA GLY A 508 -8.37 -9.80 7.52
C GLY A 508 -7.67 -10.89 8.32
N HIS A 509 -7.31 -11.99 7.66
CA HIS A 509 -6.61 -13.09 8.34
C HIS A 509 -5.22 -12.68 8.82
N LEU A 510 -4.49 -11.89 8.02
CA LEU A 510 -3.20 -11.33 8.46
C LEU A 510 -3.38 -10.34 9.62
N LYS A 511 -4.41 -9.50 9.60
CA LYS A 511 -4.77 -8.63 10.74
C LYS A 511 -4.99 -9.42 12.03
N ASP A 512 -5.68 -10.56 11.95
CA ASP A 512 -5.87 -11.44 13.11
C ASP A 512 -4.55 -12.09 13.56
N VAL A 513 -3.69 -12.50 12.63
CA VAL A 513 -2.32 -12.97 12.94
C VAL A 513 -1.54 -11.88 13.66
N HIS A 514 -1.55 -10.64 13.18
CA HIS A 514 -0.84 -9.52 13.83
C HIS A 514 -1.33 -9.32 15.26
N LYS A 515 -2.63 -9.29 15.48
CA LYS A 515 -3.21 -9.19 16.83
C LYS A 515 -2.75 -10.36 17.73
N ALA A 516 -2.75 -11.58 17.21
CA ALA A 516 -2.29 -12.75 17.95
C ALA A 516 -0.79 -12.65 18.32
N ILE A 517 0.05 -12.12 17.42
CA ILE A 517 1.46 -11.83 17.70
C ILE A 517 1.61 -10.73 18.75
N LYS A 518 0.81 -9.66 18.68
CA LYS A 518 0.83 -8.57 19.68
C LYS A 518 0.43 -9.02 21.08
N LEU A 519 -0.50 -9.96 21.20
CA LEU A 519 -0.82 -10.59 22.49
C LEU A 519 0.39 -11.34 23.08
N CYS A 520 1.33 -11.79 22.25
CA CYS A 520 2.56 -12.44 22.67
C CYS A 520 3.75 -11.49 22.87
N GLU A 521 3.63 -10.18 22.55
CA GLU A 521 4.76 -9.25 22.45
C GLU A 521 5.58 -9.18 23.74
N GLU A 522 4.94 -9.12 24.92
CA GLU A 522 5.63 -9.08 26.21
C GLU A 522 6.58 -10.27 26.41
N ALA A 523 6.14 -11.48 26.06
CA ALA A 523 6.98 -12.67 26.17
C ALA A 523 8.06 -12.72 25.07
N LEU A 524 7.70 -12.35 23.84
CA LEU A 524 8.59 -12.38 22.66
C LEU A 524 9.82 -11.46 22.82
N ILE A 525 9.66 -10.29 23.42
CA ILE A 525 10.77 -9.34 23.59
C ILE A 525 11.63 -9.63 24.82
N ALA A 526 11.11 -10.40 25.78
CA ALA A 526 11.76 -10.60 27.07
C ALA A 526 12.74 -11.78 27.10
N THR A 527 12.57 -12.77 26.22
CA THR A 527 13.41 -13.99 26.18
C THR A 527 13.51 -14.58 24.78
N ASP A 528 14.51 -15.42 24.56
CA ASP A 528 14.58 -16.30 23.40
C ASP A 528 13.59 -17.48 23.51
N PRO A 529 13.11 -18.04 22.38
CA PRO A 529 12.25 -19.21 22.41
C PRO A 529 13.02 -20.46 22.84
N THR A 530 12.43 -21.25 23.73
CA THR A 530 12.83 -22.65 23.91
C THR A 530 12.05 -23.52 22.92
N ILE A 531 12.73 -24.12 21.96
CA ILE A 531 12.11 -24.97 20.93
C ILE A 531 12.24 -26.44 21.32
N THR A 532 11.13 -27.17 21.25
CA THR A 532 11.05 -28.61 21.51
C THR A 532 10.27 -29.29 20.37
N SER A 533 10.46 -30.60 20.20
CA SER A 533 9.71 -31.40 19.23
C SER A 533 8.84 -32.42 19.98
N PRO A 534 7.56 -32.11 20.24
CA PRO A 534 6.65 -33.03 20.94
C PRO A 534 6.13 -34.17 20.06
N GLY A 535 6.51 -34.21 18.78
CA GLY A 535 6.16 -35.28 17.84
C GLY A 535 6.81 -35.06 16.46
N PRO A 536 6.76 -36.06 15.56
CA PRO A 536 7.33 -35.94 14.22
C PRO A 536 6.71 -34.76 13.46
N ASN A 537 7.56 -33.89 12.89
CA ASN A 537 7.12 -32.68 12.17
C ASN A 537 6.28 -31.70 13.01
N ILE A 538 6.34 -31.82 14.34
CA ILE A 538 5.74 -30.86 15.27
C ILE A 538 6.85 -30.13 16.01
N GLU A 539 6.73 -28.81 16.08
CA GLU A 539 7.60 -27.95 16.87
C GLU A 539 6.76 -27.13 17.85
N ALA A 540 7.15 -27.14 19.12
CA ALA A 540 6.61 -26.26 20.14
C ALA A 540 7.71 -25.27 20.57
N ALA A 541 7.49 -23.98 20.31
CA ALA A 541 8.35 -22.92 20.86
C ALA A 541 7.66 -22.24 22.02
N VAL A 542 8.38 -22.02 23.11
CA VAL A 542 7.87 -21.38 24.32
C VAL A 542 8.74 -20.18 24.68
N TYR A 543 8.09 -19.02 24.80
CA TYR A 543 8.64 -17.80 25.37
C TYR A 543 8.07 -17.66 26.77
N LYS A 544 8.90 -17.81 27.80
CA LYS A 544 8.43 -17.80 29.18
C LYS A 544 9.32 -16.96 30.07
N THR A 545 8.71 -16.07 30.81
CA THR A 545 9.31 -15.31 31.91
C THR A 545 8.56 -15.64 33.21
N GLY A 546 8.91 -14.97 34.32
CA GLY A 546 8.14 -15.07 35.56
C GLY A 546 6.73 -14.48 35.46
N SER A 547 6.49 -13.55 34.52
CA SER A 547 5.23 -12.78 34.39
C SER A 547 4.41 -13.11 33.13
N ALA A 548 5.03 -13.61 32.07
CA ALA A 548 4.38 -13.86 30.78
C ALA A 548 4.77 -15.23 30.19
N CYS A 549 3.86 -15.84 29.43
CA CYS A 549 4.12 -17.09 28.72
C CYS A 549 3.37 -17.11 27.38
N ALA A 550 4.09 -17.17 26.27
CA ALA A 550 3.53 -17.40 24.95
C ALA A 550 4.08 -18.70 24.34
N ALA A 551 3.23 -19.46 23.65
CA ALA A 551 3.64 -20.67 22.93
C ALA A 551 3.15 -20.67 21.49
N PHE A 552 3.95 -21.30 20.62
CA PHE A 552 3.65 -21.52 19.22
C PHE A 552 3.78 -23.01 18.93
N LEU A 553 2.70 -23.64 18.47
CA LEU A 553 2.66 -25.05 18.10
C LEU A 553 2.56 -25.16 16.57
N ALA A 554 3.66 -25.47 15.91
CA ALA A 554 3.71 -25.64 14.46
C ALA A 554 3.61 -27.10 14.06
N ASN A 555 2.73 -27.38 13.10
CA ASN A 555 2.73 -28.61 12.31
C ASN A 555 3.31 -28.29 10.94
N ILE A 556 4.53 -28.77 10.68
CA ILE A 556 5.23 -28.59 9.39
C ILE A 556 5.01 -29.76 8.43
N ALA A 557 4.16 -30.73 8.79
CA ALA A 557 3.74 -31.79 7.87
C ALA A 557 2.64 -31.32 6.91
N THR A 558 2.43 -32.09 5.85
CA THR A 558 1.29 -31.94 4.93
C THR A 558 0.03 -32.69 5.39
N SER A 559 0.08 -33.33 6.56
CA SER A 559 -1.03 -34.03 7.22
C SER A 559 -1.38 -33.38 8.57
N ASP A 560 -2.66 -33.41 8.93
CA ASP A 560 -3.11 -32.93 10.25
C ASP A 560 -2.54 -33.83 11.37
N ALA A 561 -2.38 -33.26 12.57
CA ALA A 561 -1.85 -33.96 13.74
C ALA A 561 -2.58 -33.54 15.02
N THR A 562 -2.53 -34.38 16.04
CA THR A 562 -2.97 -34.04 17.40
C THR A 562 -1.81 -34.24 18.35
N VAL A 563 -1.50 -33.23 19.16
CA VAL A 563 -0.33 -33.24 20.06
C VAL A 563 -0.72 -32.87 21.48
N THR A 564 -0.03 -33.47 22.45
CA THR A 564 -0.14 -33.11 23.87
C THR A 564 0.93 -32.07 24.21
N PHE A 565 0.51 -30.91 24.71
CA PHE A 565 1.40 -29.84 25.17
C PHE A 565 0.88 -29.27 26.51
N ASN A 566 1.74 -29.19 27.52
CA ASN A 566 1.37 -28.78 28.88
C ASN A 566 0.12 -29.52 29.44
N GLY A 567 0.01 -30.81 29.14
CA GLY A 567 -1.10 -31.66 29.59
C GLY A 567 -2.42 -31.47 28.83
N ASN A 568 -2.51 -30.55 27.86
CA ASN A 568 -3.67 -30.34 27.01
C ASN A 568 -3.45 -30.94 25.61
N SER A 569 -4.52 -31.40 24.98
CA SER A 569 -4.51 -31.93 23.61
C SER A 569 -4.88 -30.83 22.61
N TYR A 570 -4.07 -30.66 21.56
CA TYR A 570 -4.29 -29.67 20.51
C TYR A 570 -4.33 -30.35 19.15
N HIS A 571 -5.36 -30.06 18.38
CA HIS A 571 -5.44 -30.44 16.97
C HIS A 571 -4.78 -29.37 16.11
N LEU A 572 -3.79 -29.77 15.31
CA LEU A 572 -3.01 -28.90 14.45
C LEU A 572 -3.25 -29.31 12.99
N PRO A 573 -3.96 -28.49 12.20
CA PRO A 573 -4.04 -28.69 10.76
C PRO A 573 -2.64 -28.81 10.13
N ALA A 574 -2.55 -29.52 9.02
CA ALA A 574 -1.35 -29.58 8.20
C ALA A 574 -0.83 -28.17 7.89
N TRP A 575 0.49 -28.00 7.86
CA TRP A 575 1.14 -26.76 7.46
C TRP A 575 0.57 -25.52 8.18
N SER A 576 0.46 -25.58 9.50
CA SER A 576 -0.16 -24.53 10.30
C SER A 576 0.58 -24.27 11.61
N VAL A 577 0.38 -23.09 12.18
CA VAL A 577 0.85 -22.73 13.51
C VAL A 577 -0.34 -22.32 14.37
N SER A 578 -0.49 -22.92 15.55
CA SER A 578 -1.39 -22.44 16.60
C SER A 578 -0.64 -21.51 17.56
N ILE A 579 -1.19 -20.34 17.83
CA ILE A 579 -0.61 -19.30 18.70
C ILE A 579 -1.36 -19.29 20.03
N LEU A 580 -0.63 -19.37 21.14
CA LEU A 580 -1.17 -19.43 22.50
C LEU A 580 -0.52 -18.33 23.36
N PRO A 581 -1.13 -17.14 23.49
CA PRO A 581 -0.56 -16.02 24.22
C PRO A 581 -0.40 -16.23 25.74
N ASP A 582 -0.97 -17.31 26.28
CA ASP A 582 -0.90 -17.73 27.68
C ASP A 582 -0.32 -19.15 27.84
N CYS A 583 0.28 -19.71 26.78
CA CYS A 583 0.75 -21.10 26.70
C CYS A 583 -0.34 -22.18 26.90
N LYS A 584 -1.62 -21.83 26.83
CA LYS A 584 -2.74 -22.74 27.15
C LYS A 584 -3.91 -22.69 26.17
N ASN A 585 -4.38 -21.52 25.78
CA ASN A 585 -5.55 -21.39 24.90
C ASN A 585 -5.10 -20.90 23.53
N VAL A 586 -5.58 -21.57 22.47
CA VAL A 586 -5.30 -21.16 21.09
C VAL A 586 -6.14 -19.93 20.77
N VAL A 587 -5.47 -18.80 20.52
CA VAL A 587 -6.14 -17.57 20.06
C VAL A 587 -6.32 -17.57 18.54
N LEU A 588 -5.39 -18.20 17.82
CA LEU A 588 -5.39 -18.27 16.36
C LEU A 588 -4.66 -19.53 15.88
N ASN A 589 -5.15 -20.13 14.79
CA ASN A 589 -4.38 -21.08 13.98
C ASN A 589 -4.29 -20.56 12.54
N THR A 590 -3.11 -20.61 11.92
CA THR A 590 -2.87 -19.99 10.61
C THR A 590 -3.67 -20.62 9.46
N ALA A 591 -4.18 -21.84 9.62
CA ALA A 591 -5.04 -22.53 8.64
C ALA A 591 -6.54 -22.46 8.97
N LYS A 592 -6.93 -21.65 9.97
CA LYS A 592 -8.33 -21.45 10.40
C LYS A 592 -8.71 -19.98 10.21
N ILE A 593 -9.28 -19.67 9.05
CA ILE A 593 -9.62 -18.30 8.64
C ILE A 593 -10.95 -17.89 9.27
N ASN A 594 -10.90 -16.92 10.19
CA ASN A 594 -12.11 -16.35 10.80
C ASN A 594 -12.66 -15.14 10.03
N SER A 595 -11.81 -14.48 9.24
CA SER A 595 -12.19 -13.30 8.45
C SER A 595 -13.11 -13.65 7.28
N ALA A 596 -14.05 -12.75 6.99
CA ALA A 596 -14.91 -12.88 5.81
C ALA A 596 -14.07 -12.82 4.52
N SER A 597 -14.50 -13.55 3.50
CA SER A 597 -14.05 -13.42 2.11
C SER A 597 -14.92 -12.41 1.36
N MET A 598 -14.38 -11.81 0.31
CA MET A 598 -15.13 -10.91 -0.57
C MET A 598 -15.00 -11.37 -2.01
N ILE A 599 -16.07 -11.23 -2.79
CA ILE A 599 -16.04 -11.35 -4.24
C ILE A 599 -16.00 -9.94 -4.83
N SER A 600 -14.88 -9.58 -5.43
CA SER A 600 -14.80 -8.38 -6.26
C SER A 600 -14.96 -8.76 -7.73
N SER A 601 -15.73 -7.97 -8.47
CA SER A 601 -15.85 -8.09 -9.92
C SER A 601 -15.67 -6.72 -10.56
N PHE A 602 -15.27 -6.74 -11.83
CA PHE A 602 -15.33 -5.56 -12.67
C PHE A 602 -16.69 -5.53 -13.35
N THR A 603 -17.38 -4.40 -13.21
CA THR A 603 -18.61 -4.12 -13.95
C THR A 603 -18.22 -3.25 -15.14
N THR A 604 -18.41 -3.80 -16.34
CA THR A 604 -18.09 -3.08 -17.58
C THR A 604 -19.20 -2.07 -17.88
N GLU A 605 -18.81 -0.82 -18.13
CA GLU A 605 -19.66 0.21 -18.71
C GLU A 605 -19.19 0.47 -20.14
N SER A 606 -20.11 0.44 -21.10
CA SER A 606 -19.82 0.88 -22.47
C SER A 606 -19.42 2.35 -22.48
N LEU A 607 -18.51 2.72 -23.38
CA LEU A 607 -18.15 4.11 -23.66
C LEU A 607 -19.42 4.96 -23.85
N LYS A 608 -19.69 5.87 -22.91
CA LYS A 608 -20.72 6.90 -23.08
C LYS A 608 -20.11 8.02 -23.91
N GLU A 609 -20.36 7.98 -25.22
CA GLU A 609 -20.02 9.08 -26.13
C GLU A 609 -20.84 10.33 -25.78
N GLU A 610 -20.25 11.50 -26.01
CA GLU A 610 -20.93 12.78 -25.85
C GLU A 610 -22.12 12.86 -26.84
N VAL A 611 -23.27 13.33 -26.37
CA VAL A 611 -24.47 13.46 -27.21
C VAL A 611 -24.23 14.58 -28.24
N GLY A 612 -23.83 14.22 -29.46
CA GLY A 612 -23.80 15.15 -30.60
C GLY A 612 -22.60 15.12 -31.56
N SER A 613 -21.57 14.28 -31.37
CA SER A 613 -20.45 14.17 -32.31
C SER A 613 -20.42 12.81 -33.02
N GLY A 614 -20.37 12.81 -34.36
CA GLY A 614 -20.20 11.58 -35.17
C GLY A 614 -18.89 10.84 -34.86
N SER A 615 -18.86 9.53 -35.17
CA SER A 615 -17.80 8.53 -34.87
C SER A 615 -16.75 8.98 -33.85
N GLY A 616 -16.94 8.63 -32.57
CA GLY A 616 -16.22 9.17 -31.42
C GLY A 616 -14.69 8.99 -31.36
N TRP A 617 -14.04 8.45 -32.40
CA TRP A 617 -12.59 8.26 -32.47
C TRP A 617 -11.97 9.11 -33.59
N SER A 618 -10.81 9.68 -33.31
CA SER A 618 -9.92 10.28 -34.30
C SER A 618 -8.60 9.52 -34.32
N TRP A 619 -7.91 9.53 -35.46
CA TRP A 619 -6.69 8.72 -35.63
C TRP A 619 -5.64 9.41 -36.48
N ILE A 620 -4.39 8.96 -36.34
CA ILE A 620 -3.25 9.32 -37.19
C ILE A 620 -2.38 8.08 -37.39
N SER A 621 -2.01 7.77 -38.62
CA SER A 621 -1.02 6.72 -38.90
C SER A 621 0.37 7.22 -38.59
N GLU A 622 1.09 6.48 -37.76
CA GLU A 622 2.51 6.67 -37.53
C GLU A 622 3.28 6.25 -38.81
N PRO A 623 4.15 7.11 -39.37
CA PRO A 623 4.91 6.75 -40.56
C PRO A 623 5.83 5.56 -40.31
N VAL A 624 5.89 4.66 -41.28
CA VAL A 624 6.85 3.55 -41.27
C VAL A 624 8.24 4.08 -41.65
N GLY A 625 9.26 3.72 -40.88
CA GLY A 625 10.65 4.05 -41.15
C GLY A 625 11.04 5.47 -40.73
N ILE A 626 12.04 6.03 -41.41
CA ILE A 626 12.65 7.31 -41.06
C ILE A 626 11.76 8.47 -41.49
N SER A 627 11.33 9.28 -40.52
CA SER A 627 10.41 10.40 -40.71
C SER A 627 10.76 11.66 -39.91
N LYS A 628 11.73 11.59 -38.99
CA LYS A 628 12.25 12.72 -38.21
C LYS A 628 13.54 13.29 -38.84
N ASP A 629 13.69 14.61 -38.70
CA ASP A 629 14.83 15.36 -39.23
C ASP A 629 16.14 15.11 -38.44
N ASP A 630 16.05 14.59 -37.22
CA ASP A 630 17.18 14.25 -36.34
C ASP A 630 17.70 12.82 -36.55
N SER A 631 17.27 12.15 -37.63
CA SER A 631 17.79 10.85 -38.03
C SER A 631 19.25 10.92 -38.46
N PHE A 632 19.97 9.79 -38.34
CA PHE A 632 21.41 9.74 -38.63
C PHE A 632 21.83 8.36 -39.15
N SER A 633 22.93 8.31 -39.92
CA SER A 633 23.41 7.06 -40.51
C SER A 633 24.76 6.62 -39.93
N LYS A 634 24.93 5.30 -39.77
CA LYS A 634 26.19 4.66 -39.34
C LYS A 634 26.40 3.36 -40.11
N PHE A 635 27.67 2.99 -40.31
CA PHE A 635 28.01 1.65 -40.78
C PHE A 635 27.89 0.66 -39.63
N GLY A 636 27.27 -0.49 -39.88
CA GLY A 636 27.03 -1.49 -38.85
C GLY A 636 25.73 -1.28 -38.09
N LEU A 637 25.30 -2.32 -37.36
CA LEU A 637 24.14 -2.30 -36.48
C LEU A 637 24.48 -1.68 -35.12
N LEU A 638 23.66 -0.73 -34.66
CA LEU A 638 23.78 -0.10 -33.34
C LEU A 638 22.93 -0.83 -32.29
N GLU A 639 23.47 -0.96 -31.08
CA GLU A 639 22.75 -1.47 -29.90
C GLU A 639 21.75 -0.41 -29.38
N GLN A 640 20.56 -0.85 -28.96
CA GLN A 640 19.42 0.04 -28.76
C GLN A 640 19.52 0.92 -27.50
N ILE A 641 20.02 0.41 -26.38
CA ILE A 641 20.12 1.17 -25.12
C ILE A 641 21.10 2.35 -25.30
N ASN A 642 22.27 2.08 -25.86
CA ASN A 642 23.28 3.10 -26.14
C ASN A 642 22.80 4.16 -27.13
N THR A 643 21.92 3.78 -28.05
CA THR A 643 21.44 4.66 -29.11
C THR A 643 20.26 5.52 -28.65
N THR A 644 19.27 4.90 -27.98
CA THR A 644 18.03 5.57 -27.55
C THR A 644 18.20 6.34 -26.25
N THR A 645 19.19 5.97 -25.43
CA THR A 645 19.34 6.47 -24.07
C THR A 645 18.07 6.30 -23.23
N ASP A 646 17.27 5.25 -23.50
CA ASP A 646 15.96 4.95 -22.86
C ASP A 646 14.98 6.14 -22.90
N LYS A 647 15.13 7.04 -23.88
CA LYS A 647 14.17 8.12 -24.13
C LYS A 647 12.85 7.60 -24.71
N SER A 648 12.94 6.51 -25.46
CA SER A 648 11.82 5.84 -26.11
C SER A 648 12.01 4.33 -26.00
N ASP A 649 10.90 3.60 -26.01
CA ASP A 649 10.92 2.15 -26.19
C ASP A 649 11.40 1.76 -27.59
N TYR A 650 11.34 2.66 -28.57
CA TYR A 650 11.42 2.38 -30.00
C TYR A 650 12.71 2.89 -30.65
N LEU A 651 13.30 2.07 -31.52
CA LEU A 651 14.42 2.45 -32.40
C LEU A 651 14.19 1.90 -33.81
N TRP A 652 14.17 2.80 -34.79
CA TRP A 652 14.12 2.44 -36.20
C TRP A 652 15.51 2.18 -36.77
N TYR A 653 15.61 1.13 -37.59
CA TYR A 653 16.77 0.77 -38.41
C TYR A 653 16.29 0.70 -39.86
N SER A 654 16.79 1.57 -40.73
CA SER A 654 16.40 1.63 -42.14
C SER A 654 17.59 1.40 -43.06
N LEU A 655 17.42 0.53 -44.04
CA LEU A 655 18.40 0.25 -45.08
C LEU A 655 17.72 0.21 -46.44
N SER A 656 18.36 0.84 -47.43
CA SER A 656 17.98 0.71 -48.83
C SER A 656 18.92 -0.27 -49.53
N ILE A 657 18.36 -1.24 -50.23
CA ILE A 657 19.10 -2.17 -51.09
C ILE A 657 18.58 -2.08 -52.52
N ASP A 658 19.43 -2.36 -53.49
CA ASP A 658 19.05 -2.44 -54.90
C ASP A 658 19.14 -3.89 -55.37
N ILE A 659 18.09 -4.38 -56.03
CA ILE A 659 18.01 -5.74 -56.53
C ILE A 659 17.92 -5.69 -58.07
N GLU A 660 18.93 -6.21 -58.76
CA GLU A 660 19.08 -6.09 -60.22
C GLU A 660 17.95 -6.78 -61.03
N ASP A 661 17.34 -7.85 -60.50
CA ASP A 661 16.25 -8.63 -61.13
C ASP A 661 15.24 -9.10 -60.06
N ASP A 662 13.99 -9.41 -60.42
CA ASP A 662 12.97 -9.90 -59.46
C ASP A 662 13.53 -11.04 -58.58
N ALA A 663 13.68 -10.77 -57.27
CA ALA A 663 14.21 -11.75 -56.34
C ALA A 663 13.22 -12.92 -56.30
N GLY A 664 13.71 -14.15 -56.46
CA GLY A 664 12.86 -15.34 -56.54
C GLY A 664 11.78 -15.39 -55.45
N SER A 665 10.69 -16.10 -55.72
CA SER A 665 9.43 -16.08 -54.94
C SER A 665 9.52 -16.48 -53.46
N GLN A 666 10.70 -16.83 -52.93
CA GLN A 666 10.93 -17.29 -51.56
C GLN A 666 12.18 -16.66 -50.90
N THR A 667 12.27 -15.33 -50.88
CA THR A 667 13.32 -14.63 -50.10
C THR A 667 12.92 -14.60 -48.62
N VAL A 668 13.90 -14.84 -47.73
CA VAL A 668 13.69 -14.80 -46.26
C VAL A 668 14.65 -13.79 -45.63
N LEU A 669 14.11 -12.90 -44.81
CA LEU A 669 14.89 -11.99 -43.96
C LEU A 669 15.06 -12.62 -42.59
N HIS A 670 16.30 -12.98 -42.27
CA HIS A 670 16.69 -13.45 -40.94
C HIS A 670 17.17 -12.28 -40.09
N ILE A 671 16.67 -12.18 -38.87
CA ILE A 671 17.03 -11.10 -37.94
C ILE A 671 17.30 -11.71 -36.56
N GLU A 672 18.49 -11.45 -36.03
CA GLU A 672 18.79 -11.67 -34.61
C GLU A 672 18.84 -10.34 -33.84
N SER A 673 18.25 -10.37 -32.65
CA SER A 673 18.14 -9.25 -31.73
C SER A 673 18.36 -9.72 -30.30
N LEU A 674 19.00 -8.88 -29.49
CA LEU A 674 19.11 -9.07 -28.05
C LEU A 674 17.75 -8.92 -27.33
N GLY A 675 16.73 -8.46 -28.04
CA GLY A 675 15.36 -8.29 -27.59
C GLY A 675 14.92 -6.83 -27.61
N HIS A 676 13.68 -6.52 -27.23
CA HIS A 676 12.70 -7.44 -26.64
C HIS A 676 11.65 -7.90 -27.65
N ALA A 677 11.36 -7.08 -28.65
CA ALA A 677 10.58 -7.46 -29.81
C ALA A 677 11.00 -6.61 -31.03
N LEU A 678 10.60 -7.03 -32.22
CA LEU A 678 10.84 -6.30 -33.45
C LEU A 678 9.71 -6.50 -34.46
N HIS A 679 9.53 -5.50 -35.32
CA HIS A 679 8.69 -5.54 -36.50
C HIS A 679 9.53 -5.24 -37.75
N ALA A 680 9.37 -6.04 -38.81
CA ALA A 680 10.05 -5.82 -40.08
C ALA A 680 9.05 -5.34 -41.13
N PHE A 681 9.34 -4.19 -41.73
CA PHE A 681 8.58 -3.61 -42.83
C PHE A 681 9.43 -3.62 -44.10
N ILE A 682 8.80 -3.99 -45.22
CA ILE A 682 9.43 -4.02 -46.54
C ILE A 682 8.63 -3.10 -47.45
N ASN A 683 9.28 -2.09 -48.00
CA ASN A 683 8.66 -1.07 -48.85
C ASN A 683 7.40 -0.46 -48.21
N GLY A 684 7.49 -0.15 -46.91
CA GLY A 684 6.41 0.45 -46.12
C GLY A 684 5.30 -0.50 -45.66
N LYS A 685 5.39 -1.81 -45.91
CA LYS A 685 4.39 -2.81 -45.49
C LYS A 685 4.94 -3.77 -44.46
N LEU A 686 4.17 -4.07 -43.41
CA LEU A 686 4.56 -5.06 -42.39
C LEU A 686 4.72 -6.44 -43.05
N ALA A 687 5.91 -7.03 -42.92
CA ALA A 687 6.23 -8.35 -43.43
C ALA A 687 6.19 -9.43 -42.33
N GLY A 688 6.59 -9.08 -41.10
CA GLY A 688 6.58 -10.01 -39.98
C GLY A 688 7.09 -9.38 -38.70
N SER A 689 7.00 -10.12 -37.60
CA SER A 689 7.40 -9.66 -36.26
C SER A 689 8.03 -10.80 -35.47
N GLY A 690 8.85 -10.45 -34.48
CA GLY A 690 9.43 -11.40 -33.52
C GLY A 690 9.40 -10.84 -32.11
N THR A 691 9.22 -11.70 -31.10
CA THR A 691 9.03 -11.27 -29.71
C THR A 691 9.65 -12.28 -28.75
N GLY A 692 10.40 -11.77 -27.76
CA GLY A 692 10.94 -12.54 -26.65
C GLY A 692 9.95 -12.70 -25.50
N ASN A 693 10.41 -13.14 -24.35
CA ASN A 693 9.62 -13.17 -23.11
C ASN A 693 10.50 -12.94 -21.88
N SER A 694 9.88 -12.87 -20.70
CA SER A 694 10.55 -12.61 -19.42
C SER A 694 11.68 -13.60 -19.07
N ASN A 695 11.66 -14.84 -19.59
CA ASN A 695 12.74 -15.81 -19.38
C ASN A 695 13.82 -15.78 -20.47
N LYS A 696 13.46 -15.32 -21.68
CA LYS A 696 14.34 -15.27 -22.85
C LYS A 696 13.98 -14.07 -23.71
N ALA A 697 14.65 -12.95 -23.45
CA ALA A 697 14.42 -11.69 -24.17
C ALA A 697 14.90 -11.71 -25.63
N LYS A 698 15.97 -12.48 -25.93
CA LYS A 698 16.56 -12.57 -27.27
C LYS A 698 15.57 -13.10 -28.31
N VAL A 699 15.60 -12.50 -29.49
CA VAL A 699 14.75 -12.84 -30.64
C VAL A 699 15.62 -13.28 -31.81
N ALA A 700 15.25 -14.39 -32.44
CA ALA A 700 15.78 -14.82 -33.73
C ALA A 700 14.60 -15.24 -34.60
N VAL A 701 14.42 -14.60 -35.75
CA VAL A 701 13.23 -14.79 -36.60
C VAL A 701 13.61 -14.87 -38.07
N ASP A 702 12.95 -15.76 -38.80
CA ASP A 702 13.00 -15.87 -40.26
C ASP A 702 11.67 -15.38 -40.83
N ILE A 703 11.69 -14.25 -41.54
CA ILE A 703 10.49 -13.59 -42.08
C ILE A 703 10.50 -13.76 -43.60
N PRO A 704 9.51 -14.46 -44.19
CA PRO A 704 9.34 -14.48 -45.64
C PRO A 704 9.02 -13.08 -46.16
N ILE A 705 9.78 -12.59 -47.13
CA ILE A 705 9.62 -11.24 -47.71
C ILE A 705 9.49 -11.30 -49.22
N LYS A 706 8.92 -10.22 -49.79
CA LYS A 706 8.87 -9.99 -51.24
C LYS A 706 9.66 -8.74 -51.55
N LEU A 707 10.69 -8.89 -52.38
CA LEU A 707 11.47 -7.79 -52.93
C LEU A 707 11.03 -7.55 -54.37
N VAL A 708 11.12 -6.32 -54.85
CA VAL A 708 10.87 -5.97 -56.25
C VAL A 708 12.19 -5.66 -56.96
N ALA A 709 12.22 -5.72 -58.29
CA ALA A 709 13.36 -5.23 -59.04
C ALA A 709 13.60 -3.72 -58.76
N GLY A 710 14.86 -3.34 -58.60
CA GLY A 710 15.28 -2.00 -58.22
C GLY A 710 15.36 -1.78 -56.70
N LYS A 711 15.11 -0.54 -56.29
CA LYS A 711 15.25 -0.09 -54.89
C LYS A 711 14.19 -0.72 -53.99
N ASN A 712 14.65 -1.37 -52.91
CA ASN A 712 13.83 -1.84 -51.81
C ASN A 712 14.28 -1.19 -50.50
N ILE A 713 13.32 -0.85 -49.64
CA ILE A 713 13.57 -0.31 -48.31
C ILE A 713 13.19 -1.38 -47.28
N ILE A 714 14.12 -1.66 -46.38
CA ILE A 714 13.95 -2.53 -45.22
C ILE A 714 13.94 -1.62 -44.00
N ASP A 715 12.79 -1.49 -43.35
CA ASP A 715 12.63 -0.75 -42.10
C ASP A 715 12.35 -1.74 -40.97
N LEU A 716 13.23 -1.77 -39.97
CA LEU A 716 13.10 -2.61 -38.78
C LEU A 716 12.80 -1.70 -37.59
N LEU A 717 11.66 -1.91 -36.94
CA LEU A 717 11.32 -1.28 -35.69
C LEU A 717 11.69 -2.22 -34.55
N SER A 718 12.70 -1.85 -33.77
CA SER A 718 13.10 -2.58 -32.56
C SER A 718 12.49 -1.93 -31.33
N LEU A 719 12.09 -2.74 -30.35
CA LEU A 719 11.52 -2.22 -29.11
C LEU A 719 12.01 -2.89 -27.83
N THR A 720 12.11 -2.08 -26.77
CA THR A 720 12.31 -2.52 -25.39
C THR A 720 10.97 -2.59 -24.65
N VAL A 721 10.93 -3.31 -23.52
CA VAL A 721 9.73 -3.49 -22.69
C VAL A 721 10.17 -3.37 -21.23
N GLY A 722 10.62 -2.16 -20.87
CA GLY A 722 11.47 -1.92 -19.71
C GLY A 722 12.87 -2.55 -19.86
N LEU A 723 13.81 -2.13 -19.04
CA LEU A 723 15.20 -2.58 -19.04
C LEU A 723 15.46 -3.64 -17.97
N GLN A 724 16.55 -4.40 -18.15
CA GLN A 724 17.01 -5.39 -17.19
C GLN A 724 17.20 -4.77 -15.80
N ASN A 725 16.68 -5.42 -14.75
CA ASN A 725 16.64 -4.87 -13.39
C ASN A 725 17.35 -5.73 -12.33
N TYR A 726 17.78 -6.94 -12.69
CA TYR A 726 18.38 -7.90 -11.76
C TYR A 726 19.47 -8.75 -12.43
N GLY A 727 20.47 -9.16 -11.65
CA GLY A 727 21.61 -9.98 -12.08
C GLY A 727 22.96 -9.30 -11.84
N ALA A 728 24.05 -10.07 -11.91
CA ALA A 728 25.40 -9.50 -11.97
C ALA A 728 25.64 -8.88 -13.35
N PHE A 729 26.28 -7.70 -13.39
CA PHE A 729 26.58 -6.97 -14.63
C PHE A 729 25.36 -6.74 -15.53
N PHE A 730 24.16 -6.67 -14.95
CA PHE A 730 22.92 -6.54 -15.72
C PHE A 730 22.89 -5.24 -16.55
N ASP A 731 23.64 -4.24 -16.11
CA ASP A 731 23.85 -2.95 -16.76
C ASP A 731 24.58 -3.07 -18.10
N THR A 732 25.30 -4.17 -18.34
CA THR A 732 26.03 -4.46 -19.58
C THR A 732 25.19 -5.21 -20.62
N TRP A 733 23.99 -5.64 -20.26
CA TRP A 733 23.12 -6.40 -21.16
C TRP A 733 22.45 -5.43 -22.14
N GLY A 734 22.86 -5.50 -23.40
CA GLY A 734 22.26 -4.71 -24.47
C GLY A 734 20.87 -5.20 -24.89
N ALA A 735 20.19 -4.39 -25.68
CA ALA A 735 18.95 -4.66 -26.37
C ALA A 735 19.06 -4.28 -27.86
N GLY A 736 18.02 -4.59 -28.62
CA GLY A 736 17.90 -4.18 -30.01
C GLY A 736 18.50 -5.14 -31.01
N ILE A 737 18.51 -4.73 -32.27
CA ILE A 737 18.97 -5.54 -33.39
C ILE A 737 20.48 -5.38 -33.51
N THR A 738 21.22 -6.33 -32.93
CA THR A 738 22.69 -6.39 -33.02
C THR A 738 23.19 -7.36 -34.09
N GLY A 739 22.25 -8.03 -34.78
CA GLY A 739 22.52 -8.92 -35.88
C GLY A 739 22.93 -10.34 -35.47
N PRO A 740 23.10 -11.21 -36.48
CA PRO A 740 23.14 -10.86 -37.90
C PRO A 740 21.75 -10.54 -38.50
N VAL A 741 21.75 -9.69 -39.53
CA VAL A 741 20.59 -9.42 -40.41
C VAL A 741 20.93 -9.96 -41.80
N ILE A 742 20.30 -11.07 -42.20
CA ILE A 742 20.70 -11.84 -43.39
C ILE A 742 19.51 -11.98 -44.35
N LEU A 743 19.73 -11.66 -45.62
CA LEU A 743 18.85 -12.07 -46.70
C LEU A 743 19.23 -13.47 -47.18
N LYS A 744 18.30 -14.42 -47.07
CA LYS A 744 18.45 -15.80 -47.52
C LYS A 744 17.58 -16.06 -48.75
N GLY A 745 17.99 -17.01 -49.58
CA GLY A 745 17.17 -17.49 -50.70
C GLY A 745 17.19 -16.57 -51.93
N LEU A 746 18.26 -15.79 -52.11
CA LEU A 746 18.52 -15.05 -53.34
C LEU A 746 18.86 -16.02 -54.49
N LYS A 747 19.05 -15.52 -55.72
CA LYS A 747 19.38 -16.37 -56.91
C LYS A 747 20.49 -17.38 -56.56
N ASN A 748 20.28 -18.65 -56.93
CA ASN A 748 21.12 -19.82 -56.62
C ASN A 748 21.21 -20.24 -55.14
N GLY A 749 20.30 -19.77 -54.27
CA GLY A 749 20.32 -20.09 -52.83
C GLY A 749 21.37 -19.31 -52.04
N SER A 750 21.89 -18.22 -52.62
CA SER A 750 22.88 -17.36 -51.98
C SER A 750 22.29 -16.61 -50.78
N THR A 751 23.16 -16.25 -49.83
CA THR A 751 22.84 -15.44 -48.66
C THR A 751 23.67 -14.16 -48.66
N VAL A 752 23.06 -13.04 -48.26
CA VAL A 752 23.73 -11.74 -48.14
C VAL A 752 23.55 -11.23 -46.71
N ASP A 753 24.67 -10.96 -46.04
CA ASP A 753 24.67 -10.33 -44.72
C ASP A 753 24.61 -8.80 -44.87
N LEU A 754 23.58 -8.19 -44.30
CA LEU A 754 23.33 -6.75 -44.33
C LEU A 754 23.86 -6.03 -43.09
N SER A 755 24.41 -6.78 -42.12
CA SER A 755 24.76 -6.25 -40.80
C SER A 755 25.82 -5.15 -40.83
N SER A 756 26.74 -5.18 -41.80
CA SER A 756 27.83 -4.20 -41.95
C SER A 756 27.51 -3.04 -42.89
N GLN A 757 26.32 -3.02 -43.49
CA GLN A 757 25.89 -1.96 -44.40
C GLN A 757 25.70 -0.63 -43.65
N GLN A 758 25.51 0.46 -44.41
CA GLN A 758 25.16 1.76 -43.84
C GLN A 758 23.66 1.79 -43.52
N TRP A 759 23.33 1.76 -42.23
CA TRP A 759 21.97 1.87 -41.72
C TRP A 759 21.66 3.31 -41.31
N THR A 760 20.41 3.72 -41.49
CA THR A 760 19.87 4.99 -40.98
C THR A 760 18.98 4.72 -39.78
N TYR A 761 19.10 5.57 -38.76
CA TYR A 761 18.50 5.39 -37.44
C TYR A 761 17.59 6.55 -37.09
N GLN A 762 16.49 6.24 -36.40
CA GLN A 762 15.64 7.22 -35.75
C GLN A 762 15.26 6.73 -34.36
N VAL A 763 15.54 7.54 -33.34
CA VAL A 763 15.10 7.28 -31.95
C VAL A 763 13.65 7.71 -31.79
N GLY A 764 12.82 6.78 -31.31
CA GLY A 764 11.41 7.00 -31.04
C GLY A 764 10.53 7.10 -32.27
N LEU A 765 9.24 7.28 -31.99
CA LEU A 765 8.20 7.47 -32.99
C LEU A 765 8.04 8.96 -33.31
N LYS A 766 7.52 9.29 -34.49
CA LYS A 766 7.30 10.67 -34.93
C LYS A 766 6.38 11.43 -33.98
N TYR A 767 5.30 10.80 -33.53
CA TYR A 767 4.31 11.45 -32.67
C TYR A 767 4.51 11.19 -31.17
N GLU A 768 5.60 10.52 -30.76
CA GLU A 768 5.91 10.24 -29.35
C GLU A 768 6.25 11.51 -28.56
N ASP A 769 7.07 12.40 -29.16
CA ASP A 769 7.44 13.71 -28.59
C ASP A 769 6.23 14.66 -28.49
N LEU A 770 5.17 14.39 -29.25
CA LEU A 770 3.91 15.15 -29.27
C LEU A 770 2.89 14.66 -28.23
N GLY A 771 3.31 13.74 -27.34
CA GLY A 771 2.51 13.15 -26.28
C GLY A 771 1.55 14.13 -25.58
N PRO A 772 0.42 13.58 -25.10
CA PRO A 772 -0.99 14.02 -25.02
C PRO A 772 -1.43 15.50 -25.05
N SER A 773 -0.56 16.50 -25.07
CA SER A 773 -0.93 17.89 -25.33
C SER A 773 -1.02 18.15 -26.82
N SER A 774 -2.25 18.13 -27.34
CA SER A 774 -2.62 18.86 -28.57
C SER A 774 -1.67 18.64 -29.76
N GLY A 775 -1.81 17.52 -30.47
CA GLY A 775 -1.70 17.65 -31.92
C GLY A 775 -2.61 18.81 -32.32
N SER A 776 -2.05 19.85 -32.95
CA SER A 776 -2.86 20.94 -33.51
C SER A 776 -4.05 20.31 -34.21
N SER A 777 -5.27 20.79 -33.92
CA SER A 777 -6.54 20.16 -34.32
C SER A 777 -6.64 19.75 -35.80
N GLY A 778 -5.76 20.27 -36.68
CA GLY A 778 -5.67 19.93 -38.10
C GLY A 778 -4.88 18.67 -38.50
N GLN A 779 -4.30 17.87 -37.58
CA GLN A 779 -3.55 16.65 -37.94
C GLN A 779 -4.30 15.33 -37.72
N TRP A 780 -5.35 15.33 -36.88
CA TRP A 780 -6.13 14.14 -36.58
C TRP A 780 -7.19 13.90 -37.66
N ASN A 781 -7.26 12.68 -38.19
CA ASN A 781 -8.34 12.29 -39.08
C ASN A 781 -9.57 11.91 -38.26
N SER A 782 -10.70 12.57 -38.51
CA SER A 782 -12.01 12.27 -37.91
C SER A 782 -13.03 11.79 -38.95
N GLN A 783 -12.54 11.24 -40.08
CA GLN A 783 -13.38 10.66 -41.13
C GLN A 783 -13.96 9.31 -40.69
N SER A 784 -15.02 8.85 -41.35
CA SER A 784 -15.76 7.61 -41.00
C SER A 784 -14.94 6.34 -41.05
N ASP A 785 -13.89 6.31 -41.87
CA ASP A 785 -13.08 5.11 -42.11
C ASP A 785 -11.99 4.99 -41.04
N LEU A 786 -12.39 4.53 -39.86
CA LEU A 786 -11.49 4.24 -38.74
C LEU A 786 -10.58 3.05 -39.10
N PRO A 787 -9.24 3.20 -39.12
CA PRO A 787 -8.34 2.09 -39.32
C PRO A 787 -8.49 1.10 -38.17
N ILE A 788 -8.72 -0.16 -38.49
CA ILE A 788 -8.81 -1.28 -37.54
C ILE A 788 -7.79 -2.33 -37.98
N ASN A 789 -7.13 -2.96 -37.00
CA ASN A 789 -6.06 -3.94 -37.23
C ASN A 789 -4.90 -3.40 -38.09
N GLN A 790 -4.69 -2.07 -38.04
CA GLN A 790 -3.59 -1.39 -38.71
C GLN A 790 -2.49 -1.13 -37.66
N PRO A 791 -1.28 -1.69 -37.83
CA PRO A 791 -0.17 -1.44 -36.92
C PRO A 791 0.28 0.02 -37.00
N LEU A 792 0.96 0.49 -35.96
CA LEU A 792 1.50 1.85 -35.87
C LEU A 792 0.42 2.92 -36.09
N THR A 793 -0.65 2.86 -35.28
CA THR A 793 -1.76 3.82 -35.35
C THR A 793 -1.95 4.52 -34.01
N TRP A 794 -2.04 5.84 -34.03
CA TRP A 794 -2.46 6.64 -32.89
C TRP A 794 -3.96 6.83 -32.92
N TYR A 795 -4.63 6.59 -31.80
CA TYR A 795 -6.04 6.84 -31.61
C TYR A 795 -6.28 7.85 -30.50
N LYS A 796 -7.35 8.63 -30.66
CA LYS A 796 -7.81 9.62 -29.69
C LYS A 796 -9.33 9.61 -29.60
N THR A 797 -9.85 9.64 -28.39
CA THR A 797 -11.29 9.83 -28.13
C THR A 797 -11.49 10.69 -26.89
N ASN A 798 -12.71 11.21 -26.73
CA ASN A 798 -13.14 11.82 -25.49
C ASN A 798 -14.18 10.92 -24.80
N PHE A 799 -14.16 10.89 -23.47
CA PHE A 799 -15.09 10.09 -22.69
C PHE A 799 -15.49 10.79 -21.38
N VAL A 800 -16.67 10.44 -20.89
CA VAL A 800 -17.14 10.87 -19.56
C VAL A 800 -16.61 9.89 -18.51
N ALA A 801 -16.17 10.40 -17.35
CA ALA A 801 -15.70 9.54 -16.28
C ALA A 801 -16.82 8.56 -15.82
N PRO A 802 -16.51 7.28 -15.56
CA PRO A 802 -17.49 6.36 -14.96
C PRO A 802 -18.07 6.95 -13.67
N SER A 803 -19.34 6.67 -13.38
CA SER A 803 -19.98 7.25 -12.18
C SER A 803 -19.42 6.68 -10.87
N GLY A 804 -19.77 7.31 -9.74
CA GLY A 804 -19.41 6.83 -8.41
C GLY A 804 -17.93 7.03 -8.02
N SER A 805 -17.52 6.34 -6.96
CA SER A 805 -16.18 6.42 -6.37
C SER A 805 -15.34 5.15 -6.56
N ASP A 806 -15.92 4.10 -7.16
CA ASP A 806 -15.25 2.81 -7.36
C ASP A 806 -14.00 2.95 -8.24
N PRO A 807 -12.91 2.19 -8.00
CA PRO A 807 -11.72 2.28 -8.86
C PRO A 807 -12.02 1.97 -10.33
N VAL A 808 -11.32 2.65 -11.25
CA VAL A 808 -11.55 2.57 -12.69
C VAL A 808 -10.41 1.82 -13.38
N ALA A 809 -10.76 0.99 -14.34
CA ALA A 809 -9.85 0.39 -15.29
C ALA A 809 -10.36 0.60 -16.72
N ILE A 810 -9.44 0.58 -17.69
CA ILE A 810 -9.76 0.41 -19.11
C ILE A 810 -9.53 -1.05 -19.47
N ASP A 811 -10.53 -1.66 -20.11
CA ASP A 811 -10.40 -2.95 -20.75
C ASP A 811 -9.88 -2.74 -22.18
N PHE A 812 -8.65 -3.18 -22.43
CA PHE A 812 -8.02 -3.11 -23.75
C PHE A 812 -8.29 -4.37 -24.59
N THR A 813 -9.30 -5.17 -24.26
CA THR A 813 -9.76 -6.25 -25.13
C THR A 813 -10.03 -5.73 -26.55
N GLY A 814 -9.56 -6.46 -27.55
CA GLY A 814 -9.61 -6.05 -28.96
C GLY A 814 -8.38 -5.26 -29.44
N MET A 815 -7.52 -4.81 -28.53
CA MET A 815 -6.27 -4.12 -28.86
C MET A 815 -5.08 -5.07 -28.94
N GLY A 816 -3.96 -4.62 -29.50
CA GLY A 816 -2.76 -5.42 -29.73
C GLY A 816 -1.71 -5.24 -28.63
N LYS A 817 -0.87 -4.22 -28.80
CA LYS A 817 0.16 -3.77 -27.85
C LYS A 817 0.32 -2.26 -28.00
N GLY A 818 0.64 -1.55 -26.93
CA GLY A 818 0.86 -0.12 -27.03
C GLY A 818 1.13 0.57 -25.71
N GLU A 819 0.92 1.89 -25.73
CA GLU A 819 0.90 2.76 -24.56
C GLU A 819 -0.35 3.64 -24.60
N ALA A 820 -0.86 4.01 -23.43
CA ALA A 820 -2.05 4.83 -23.32
C ALA A 820 -1.87 5.97 -22.31
N TRP A 821 -2.59 7.06 -22.56
CA TRP A 821 -2.61 8.27 -21.75
C TRP A 821 -4.04 8.72 -21.51
N VAL A 822 -4.32 9.13 -20.27
CA VAL A 822 -5.57 9.78 -19.88
C VAL A 822 -5.23 11.19 -19.42
N ASN A 823 -5.80 12.20 -20.09
CA ASN A 823 -5.60 13.62 -19.76
C ASN A 823 -4.13 14.04 -19.57
N GLY A 824 -3.23 13.58 -20.44
CA GLY A 824 -1.80 13.89 -20.28
C GLY A 824 -0.99 12.80 -19.58
N GLN A 825 -1.64 11.99 -18.75
CA GLN A 825 -0.96 11.07 -17.82
C GLN A 825 -0.86 9.68 -18.43
N SER A 826 0.37 9.16 -18.57
CA SER A 826 0.59 7.80 -19.05
C SER A 826 0.11 6.78 -18.03
N ILE A 827 -0.87 5.96 -18.41
CA ILE A 827 -1.37 4.84 -17.59
C ILE A 827 -0.49 3.59 -17.73
N GLY A 828 0.53 3.64 -18.60
CA GLY A 828 1.49 2.58 -18.83
C GLY A 828 1.27 1.83 -20.15
N ARG A 829 2.07 0.77 -20.33
CA ARG A 829 1.99 -0.11 -21.50
C ARG A 829 0.75 -1.00 -21.42
N TYR A 830 0.18 -1.35 -22.57
CA TYR A 830 -0.81 -2.43 -22.66
C TYR A 830 -0.34 -3.50 -23.63
N TRP A 831 -0.65 -4.77 -23.31
CA TRP A 831 -0.34 -5.90 -24.19
C TRP A 831 -1.29 -7.10 -23.96
N PRO A 832 -2.61 -6.91 -24.19
CA PRO A 832 -3.63 -7.94 -23.94
C PRO A 832 -3.51 -9.13 -24.90
N THR A 833 -2.83 -9.01 -26.04
CA THR A 833 -2.60 -10.16 -26.94
C THR A 833 -1.50 -11.11 -26.48
N PHE A 834 -0.65 -10.70 -25.51
CA PHE A 834 0.39 -11.59 -24.99
C PHE A 834 -0.20 -12.56 -23.97
N VAL A 835 -0.63 -13.72 -24.48
CA VAL A 835 -1.26 -14.77 -23.67
C VAL A 835 -0.25 -15.62 -22.93
N SER A 836 -0.64 -16.06 -21.74
CA SER A 836 0.14 -16.99 -20.94
C SER A 836 0.10 -18.42 -21.48
N PRO A 837 1.09 -19.28 -21.12
CA PRO A 837 1.04 -20.70 -21.46
C PRO A 837 -0.25 -21.38 -20.97
N ASN A 838 -0.74 -22.38 -21.71
CA ASN A 838 -1.97 -23.10 -21.37
C ASN A 838 -1.84 -23.97 -20.09
N GLY A 839 -0.63 -24.35 -19.71
CA GLY A 839 -0.36 -25.24 -18.56
C GLY A 839 0.12 -24.51 -17.31
N GLY A 840 0.01 -25.17 -16.15
CA GLY A 840 0.53 -24.68 -14.86
C GLY A 840 -0.54 -24.17 -13.88
N CYS A 841 -1.75 -23.86 -14.36
CA CYS A 841 -2.85 -23.45 -13.51
C CYS A 841 -3.67 -24.66 -13.03
N ALA A 842 -4.11 -24.60 -11.77
CA ALA A 842 -5.03 -25.58 -11.18
C ALA A 842 -6.33 -24.90 -10.76
N ASN A 843 -7.45 -25.63 -10.82
CA ASN A 843 -8.77 -25.12 -10.43
C ASN A 843 -8.83 -24.70 -8.94
N SER A 844 -7.95 -25.24 -8.11
CA SER A 844 -7.77 -24.86 -6.70
C SER A 844 -6.32 -25.07 -6.29
N CYS A 845 -5.71 -24.10 -5.60
CA CYS A 845 -4.39 -24.31 -5.01
C CYS A 845 -4.49 -24.84 -3.58
N ASN A 846 -3.62 -25.78 -3.24
CA ASN A 846 -3.50 -26.29 -1.88
C ASN A 846 -2.46 -25.46 -1.11
N TYR A 847 -2.85 -24.86 0.02
CA TYR A 847 -1.95 -24.09 0.87
C TYR A 847 -0.85 -24.94 1.51
N ARG A 848 -1.07 -26.27 1.68
CA ARG A 848 -0.18 -27.16 2.42
C ARG A 848 1.17 -27.34 1.71
N GLY A 849 2.24 -27.39 2.52
CA GLY A 849 3.61 -27.58 2.07
C GLY A 849 4.24 -26.30 1.51
N ALA A 850 5.55 -26.34 1.26
CA ALA A 850 6.30 -25.18 0.78
C ALA A 850 5.69 -24.55 -0.49
N TYR A 851 5.77 -23.22 -0.56
CA TYR A 851 5.29 -22.39 -1.65
C TYR A 851 6.45 -22.00 -2.59
N SER A 852 6.13 -21.87 -3.88
CA SER A 852 6.95 -21.24 -4.90
C SER A 852 6.04 -20.38 -5.79
N SER A 853 6.59 -19.42 -6.52
CA SER A 853 5.83 -18.54 -7.42
C SER A 853 5.08 -19.29 -8.52
N SER A 854 5.47 -20.53 -8.84
CA SER A 854 4.81 -21.42 -9.80
C SER A 854 3.77 -22.37 -9.18
N LYS A 855 3.63 -22.43 -7.85
CA LYS A 855 2.74 -23.38 -7.18
C LYS A 855 1.26 -23.09 -7.42
N CYS A 856 0.90 -21.82 -7.42
CA CYS A 856 -0.47 -21.36 -7.51
C CYS A 856 -0.58 -20.29 -8.60
N LEU A 857 -1.05 -20.70 -9.78
CA LEU A 857 -1.22 -19.84 -10.95
C LEU A 857 -2.70 -19.79 -11.37
N LYS A 858 -3.13 -18.65 -11.92
CA LYS A 858 -4.43 -18.41 -12.54
C LYS A 858 -4.26 -17.85 -13.95
N ASN A 859 -5.33 -17.86 -14.73
CA ASN A 859 -5.40 -17.27 -16.07
C ASN A 859 -4.44 -17.86 -17.11
N CYS A 860 -4.06 -19.13 -17.00
CA CYS A 860 -3.33 -19.85 -18.05
C CYS A 860 -4.13 -19.87 -19.37
N GLY A 861 -3.45 -19.69 -20.50
CA GLY A 861 -4.07 -19.60 -21.82
C GLY A 861 -4.88 -18.33 -22.06
N LYS A 862 -4.83 -17.37 -21.12
CA LYS A 862 -5.49 -16.07 -21.21
C LYS A 862 -4.44 -14.95 -21.24
N PRO A 863 -4.83 -13.73 -21.67
CA PRO A 863 -4.00 -12.55 -21.51
C PRO A 863 -3.50 -12.39 -20.08
N SER A 864 -2.23 -12.01 -19.92
CA SER A 864 -1.68 -11.70 -18.59
C SER A 864 -2.41 -10.55 -17.93
N GLN A 865 -2.74 -9.51 -18.70
CA GLN A 865 -3.46 -8.32 -18.24
C GLN A 865 -4.39 -7.80 -19.33
N THR A 866 -5.68 -7.65 -19.00
CA THR A 866 -6.70 -7.03 -19.87
C THR A 866 -7.20 -5.70 -19.33
N LEU A 867 -7.22 -5.55 -17.99
CA LEU A 867 -7.69 -4.37 -17.29
C LEU A 867 -6.48 -3.54 -16.82
N TYR A 868 -6.51 -2.25 -17.15
CA TYR A 868 -5.42 -1.31 -16.91
C TYR A 868 -5.93 -0.16 -16.06
N HIS A 869 -5.33 0.00 -14.87
CA HIS A 869 -5.77 0.94 -13.85
C HIS A 869 -5.69 2.40 -14.32
N VAL A 870 -6.79 3.13 -14.15
CA VAL A 870 -6.85 4.59 -14.31
C VAL A 870 -7.16 5.22 -12.96
N PRO A 871 -6.20 5.94 -12.35
CA PRO A 871 -6.45 6.65 -11.11
C PRO A 871 -7.62 7.63 -11.24
N ARG A 872 -8.56 7.58 -10.29
CA ARG A 872 -9.70 8.50 -10.25
C ARG A 872 -9.26 9.97 -10.24
N SER A 873 -8.13 10.28 -9.62
CA SER A 873 -7.58 11.65 -9.57
C SER A 873 -7.06 12.17 -10.91
N TRP A 874 -6.92 11.31 -11.93
CA TRP A 874 -6.56 11.72 -13.29
C TRP A 874 -7.80 12.01 -14.16
N LEU A 875 -9.01 11.72 -13.66
CA LEU A 875 -10.26 11.93 -14.37
C LEU A 875 -10.90 13.27 -13.97
N GLN A 876 -11.45 13.95 -14.96
CA GLN A 876 -12.37 15.07 -14.82
C GLN A 876 -13.82 14.54 -14.88
N PRO A 877 -14.79 15.20 -14.22
CA PRO A 877 -16.18 14.73 -14.20
C PRO A 877 -16.82 14.62 -15.59
N ASP A 878 -16.60 15.64 -16.44
CA ASP A 878 -17.37 15.81 -17.68
C ASP A 878 -16.61 15.27 -18.91
N THR A 879 -15.45 15.84 -19.23
CA THR A 879 -14.71 15.50 -20.46
C THR A 879 -13.30 15.07 -20.13
N ASN A 880 -12.95 13.85 -20.54
CA ASN A 880 -11.62 13.28 -20.47
C ASN A 880 -11.14 12.93 -21.87
N THR A 881 -9.84 13.02 -22.12
CA THR A 881 -9.22 12.58 -23.37
C THR A 881 -8.42 11.32 -23.13
N LEU A 882 -8.73 10.26 -23.90
CA LEU A 882 -7.93 9.06 -24.03
C LEU A 882 -7.12 9.16 -25.33
N VAL A 883 -5.80 9.04 -25.21
CA VAL A 883 -4.88 8.87 -26.34
C VAL A 883 -4.19 7.53 -26.17
N LEU A 884 -4.05 6.76 -27.25
CA LEU A 884 -3.28 5.53 -27.24
C LEU A 884 -2.51 5.35 -28.54
N PHE A 885 -1.31 4.79 -28.43
CA PHE A 885 -0.53 4.32 -29.55
C PHE A 885 -0.71 2.81 -29.66
N GLU A 886 -1.26 2.32 -30.78
CA GLU A 886 -1.41 0.91 -31.09
C GLU A 886 -0.29 0.45 -32.03
N GLU A 887 0.62 -0.36 -31.49
CA GLU A 887 1.82 -0.85 -32.13
C GLU A 887 1.52 -1.99 -33.11
N SER A 888 0.72 -2.97 -32.69
CA SER A 888 0.53 -4.25 -33.40
C SER A 888 -0.69 -4.26 -34.32
N GLY A 889 -1.67 -3.40 -34.03
CA GLY A 889 -2.97 -3.34 -34.71
C GLY A 889 -4.07 -3.90 -33.82
N GLY A 890 -5.16 -3.15 -33.72
CA GLY A 890 -6.32 -3.52 -32.91
C GLY A 890 -7.58 -2.78 -33.32
N ASP A 891 -8.66 -3.01 -32.58
CA ASP A 891 -9.96 -2.39 -32.79
C ASP A 891 -10.33 -1.51 -31.59
N PRO A 892 -10.11 -0.18 -31.67
CA PRO A 892 -10.38 0.73 -30.55
C PRO A 892 -11.86 0.81 -30.18
N THR A 893 -12.78 0.34 -31.04
CA THR A 893 -14.21 0.32 -30.75
C THR A 893 -14.60 -0.73 -29.70
N GLN A 894 -13.71 -1.70 -29.43
CA GLN A 894 -13.90 -2.73 -28.40
C GLN A 894 -13.41 -2.30 -27.02
N ILE A 895 -12.71 -1.17 -26.92
CA ILE A 895 -12.28 -0.61 -25.65
C ILE A 895 -13.51 -0.29 -24.80
N SER A 896 -13.46 -0.65 -23.53
CA SER A 896 -14.51 -0.31 -22.57
C SER A 896 -13.91 0.11 -21.24
N PHE A 897 -14.72 0.78 -20.41
CA PHE A 897 -14.34 1.12 -19.06
C PHE A 897 -14.95 0.11 -18.10
N ALA A 898 -14.26 -0.15 -17.01
CA ALA A 898 -14.77 -1.02 -15.97
C ALA A 898 -14.53 -0.40 -14.60
N THR A 899 -15.53 -0.47 -13.74
CA THR A 899 -15.40 -0.09 -12.33
C THR A 899 -15.28 -1.34 -11.48
N LYS A 900 -14.34 -1.33 -10.54
CA LYS A 900 -14.15 -2.46 -9.62
C LYS A 900 -15.10 -2.36 -8.44
N GLN A 901 -16.04 -3.29 -8.39
CA GLN A 901 -17.08 -3.34 -7.36
C GLN A 901 -16.91 -4.56 -6.48
N ILE A 902 -17.37 -4.45 -5.23
CA ILE A 902 -17.43 -5.56 -4.29
C ILE A 902 -18.86 -6.09 -4.33
N GLY A 903 -19.04 -7.33 -4.80
CA GLY A 903 -20.34 -7.95 -5.01
C GLY A 903 -20.91 -8.57 -3.73
N SER A 904 -20.36 -9.70 -3.30
CA SER A 904 -20.83 -10.45 -2.12
C SER A 904 -19.74 -10.63 -1.06
N VAL A 905 -20.19 -10.73 0.19
CA VAL A 905 -19.36 -11.04 1.36
C VAL A 905 -19.73 -12.44 1.86
N CYS A 906 -18.72 -13.23 2.19
CA CYS A 906 -18.88 -14.60 2.62
C CYS A 906 -18.12 -14.89 3.89
N SER A 907 -18.58 -15.84 4.69
CA SER A 907 -17.76 -16.38 5.78
C SER A 907 -18.05 -17.86 5.99
N HIS A 908 -17.03 -18.61 6.40
CA HIS A 908 -17.13 -20.05 6.67
C HIS A 908 -16.33 -20.41 7.92
N VAL A 909 -17.03 -20.63 9.03
CA VAL A 909 -16.42 -20.94 10.34
C VAL A 909 -16.88 -22.32 10.80
N SER A 910 -16.01 -23.11 11.42
CA SER A 910 -16.33 -24.42 11.99
C SER A 910 -16.31 -24.44 13.52
N GLU A 911 -16.92 -25.46 14.12
CA GLU A 911 -16.86 -25.71 15.57
C GLU A 911 -15.43 -25.86 16.12
N SER A 912 -14.45 -26.14 15.25
CA SER A 912 -13.03 -26.27 15.59
C SER A 912 -12.21 -24.98 15.42
N HIS A 913 -12.83 -23.86 15.02
CA HIS A 913 -12.13 -22.58 15.00
C HIS A 913 -11.94 -22.04 16.42
N PRO A 914 -10.83 -21.34 16.72
CA PRO A 914 -10.75 -20.54 17.93
C PRO A 914 -11.72 -19.36 17.85
N PRO A 915 -12.12 -18.78 19.00
CA PRO A 915 -12.87 -17.53 19.03
C PRO A 915 -12.12 -16.41 18.30
N PRO A 916 -12.82 -15.39 17.76
CA PRO A 916 -12.16 -14.21 17.19
C PRO A 916 -11.13 -13.58 18.14
N VAL A 917 -9.98 -13.17 17.60
CA VAL A 917 -8.83 -12.69 18.40
C VAL A 917 -9.18 -11.44 19.23
N ASP A 918 -10.09 -10.59 18.74
CA ASP A 918 -10.58 -9.41 19.43
C ASP A 918 -11.42 -9.72 20.68
N LEU A 919 -11.91 -10.95 20.84
CA LEU A 919 -12.66 -11.39 22.01
C LEU A 919 -11.77 -12.04 23.08
N TRP A 920 -10.45 -12.10 22.89
CA TRP A 920 -9.52 -12.77 23.82
C TRP A 920 -9.62 -12.25 25.27
N ASN A 921 -9.76 -10.94 25.45
CA ASN A 921 -9.88 -10.30 26.76
C ASN A 921 -11.34 -10.16 27.26
N SER A 922 -12.31 -10.77 26.57
CA SER A 922 -13.71 -10.72 27.00
C SER A 922 -13.94 -11.55 28.25
N GLU A 923 -14.69 -11.01 29.23
CA GLU A 923 -15.10 -11.72 30.44
C GLU A 923 -16.00 -12.94 30.14
N THR A 924 -16.60 -12.99 28.95
CA THR A 924 -17.41 -14.12 28.50
C THR A 924 -16.58 -15.05 27.61
N LYS A 925 -16.54 -16.34 27.96
CA LYS A 925 -15.98 -17.38 27.08
C LYS A 925 -16.91 -17.58 25.88
N VAL A 926 -16.63 -16.91 24.77
CA VAL A 926 -17.36 -17.05 23.52
C VAL A 926 -16.76 -18.21 22.72
N GLY A 927 -17.60 -19.04 22.11
CA GLY A 927 -17.18 -20.07 21.16
C GLY A 927 -16.76 -19.49 19.81
N PRO A 928 -16.64 -20.30 18.75
CA PRO A 928 -16.41 -19.81 17.39
C PRO A 928 -17.53 -18.85 16.96
N VAL A 929 -17.17 -17.76 16.28
CA VAL A 929 -18.13 -16.74 15.81
C VAL A 929 -17.86 -16.47 14.34
N LEU A 930 -18.93 -16.53 13.54
CA LEU A 930 -18.91 -16.05 12.17
C LEU A 930 -19.16 -14.56 12.14
N SER A 931 -18.36 -13.81 11.38
CA SER A 931 -18.53 -12.37 11.20
C SER A 931 -18.72 -12.04 9.72
N LEU A 932 -19.64 -11.12 9.44
CA LEU A 932 -19.82 -10.48 8.14
C LEU A 932 -19.81 -8.98 8.34
N GLU A 933 -19.23 -8.26 7.39
CA GLU A 933 -19.15 -6.80 7.38
C GLU A 933 -19.20 -6.33 5.94
N CYS A 934 -20.08 -5.38 5.65
CA CYS A 934 -20.14 -4.76 4.34
C CYS A 934 -18.90 -3.88 4.11
N PRO A 935 -18.37 -3.86 2.88
CA PRO A 935 -17.09 -3.22 2.59
C PRO A 935 -17.14 -1.69 2.70
N ASN A 936 -18.32 -1.08 2.49
CA ASN A 936 -18.49 0.35 2.58
C ASN A 936 -19.26 0.72 3.87
N PRO A 937 -18.86 1.79 4.59
CA PRO A 937 -19.51 2.20 5.85
C PRO A 937 -21.01 2.52 5.72
N ASN A 938 -21.45 2.93 4.53
CA ASN A 938 -22.83 3.31 4.25
C ASN A 938 -23.70 2.15 3.74
N GLN A 939 -23.10 0.98 3.50
CA GLN A 939 -23.83 -0.20 3.04
C GLN A 939 -24.33 -1.02 4.23
N VAL A 940 -25.46 -1.68 4.01
CA VAL A 940 -25.98 -2.70 4.92
C VAL A 940 -26.11 -4.02 4.19
N ILE A 941 -26.10 -5.11 4.96
CA ILE A 941 -26.40 -6.43 4.42
C ILE A 941 -27.85 -6.41 3.95
N SER A 942 -28.06 -6.49 2.65
CA SER A 942 -29.37 -6.32 2.01
C SER A 942 -30.08 -7.67 1.83
N SER A 943 -29.32 -8.73 1.55
CA SER A 943 -29.82 -10.09 1.39
C SER A 943 -28.82 -11.14 1.85
N ILE A 944 -29.33 -12.33 2.18
CA ILE A 944 -28.52 -13.55 2.43
C ILE A 944 -28.78 -14.51 1.28
N GLU A 945 -27.77 -14.67 0.41
CA GLU A 945 -27.85 -15.52 -0.78
C GLU A 945 -27.71 -17.00 -0.42
N PHE A 946 -26.90 -17.30 0.60
CA PHE A 946 -26.70 -18.66 1.08
C PHE A 946 -26.46 -18.68 2.59
N ALA A 947 -27.02 -19.67 3.28
CA ALA A 947 -26.69 -19.95 4.67
C ALA A 947 -26.89 -21.43 4.99
N SER A 948 -25.87 -22.08 5.55
CA SER A 948 -25.93 -23.49 5.91
C SER A 948 -25.12 -23.77 7.17
N PHE A 949 -25.77 -24.35 8.18
CA PHE A 949 -25.11 -24.91 9.36
C PHE A 949 -25.14 -26.43 9.30
N GLY A 950 -23.97 -27.07 9.30
CA GLY A 950 -23.82 -28.52 9.16
C GLY A 950 -22.53 -28.86 8.43
N THR A 951 -22.62 -29.53 7.27
CA THR A 951 -21.45 -29.87 6.44
C THR A 951 -21.43 -29.16 5.06
N PRO A 952 -21.59 -27.82 4.98
CA PRO A 952 -21.47 -27.11 3.72
C PRO A 952 -20.08 -27.28 3.11
N TYR A 953 -20.01 -27.17 1.79
CA TYR A 953 -18.76 -27.26 1.01
C TYR A 953 -18.78 -26.26 -0.16
N GLY A 954 -17.63 -26.06 -0.79
CA GLY A 954 -17.44 -25.05 -1.83
C GLY A 954 -16.68 -23.83 -1.30
N THR A 955 -16.64 -22.78 -2.12
CA THR A 955 -15.96 -21.51 -1.82
C THR A 955 -16.96 -20.37 -1.90
N CYS A 956 -16.60 -19.20 -1.38
CA CYS A 956 -17.39 -17.98 -1.53
C CYS A 956 -17.88 -17.79 -2.98
N GLY A 957 -19.18 -17.53 -3.17
CA GLY A 957 -19.84 -17.43 -4.49
C GLY A 957 -20.31 -18.76 -5.08
N ASN A 958 -19.95 -19.88 -4.46
CA ASN A 958 -20.24 -21.23 -4.95
C ASN A 958 -20.47 -22.23 -3.80
N PHE A 959 -20.96 -21.76 -2.65
CA PHE A 959 -21.28 -22.64 -1.53
C PHE A 959 -22.43 -23.59 -1.88
N LYS A 960 -22.35 -24.80 -1.34
CA LYS A 960 -23.36 -25.85 -1.51
C LYS A 960 -23.72 -26.47 -0.17
N HIS A 961 -24.99 -26.83 -0.02
CA HIS A 961 -25.45 -27.56 1.16
C HIS A 961 -24.85 -28.97 1.18
N GLY A 962 -24.33 -29.37 2.34
CA GLY A 962 -23.98 -30.75 2.60
C GLY A 962 -25.19 -31.65 2.86
N ARG A 963 -24.90 -32.94 3.06
CA ARG A 963 -25.91 -33.94 3.50
C ARG A 963 -26.43 -33.65 4.92
N CYS A 964 -25.61 -33.03 5.77
CA CYS A 964 -26.01 -32.57 7.08
C CYS A 964 -26.28 -31.05 7.04
N ARG A 965 -27.51 -30.65 7.38
CA ARG A 965 -27.91 -29.24 7.41
C ARG A 965 -29.01 -28.97 8.43
N SER A 966 -28.93 -27.81 9.09
CA SER A 966 -30.02 -27.26 9.87
C SER A 966 -31.03 -26.55 8.97
N ASN A 967 -32.31 -26.87 9.11
CA ASN A 967 -33.40 -26.20 8.38
C ASN A 967 -33.68 -24.76 8.90
N LYS A 968 -33.02 -24.33 9.98
CA LYS A 968 -33.20 -22.99 10.58
C LYS A 968 -32.06 -22.03 10.25
N ALA A 969 -30.99 -22.50 9.60
CA ALA A 969 -29.78 -21.70 9.40
C ALA A 969 -30.06 -20.38 8.67
N LEU A 970 -30.78 -20.44 7.55
CA LEU A 970 -31.11 -19.26 6.75
C LEU A 970 -31.92 -18.22 7.51
N SER A 971 -33.01 -18.62 8.17
CA SER A 971 -33.88 -17.69 8.89
C SER A 971 -33.20 -17.03 10.10
N ILE A 972 -32.32 -17.76 10.79
CA ILE A 972 -31.51 -17.22 11.89
C ILE A 972 -30.55 -16.14 11.37
N VAL A 973 -29.83 -16.45 10.29
CA VAL A 973 -28.84 -15.53 9.70
C VAL A 973 -29.53 -14.29 9.13
N GLN A 974 -30.63 -14.45 8.40
CA GLN A 974 -31.42 -13.34 7.86
C GLN A 974 -31.87 -12.38 8.98
N LYS A 975 -32.42 -12.93 10.07
CA LYS A 975 -32.87 -12.14 11.22
C LYS A 975 -31.72 -11.41 11.92
N ALA A 976 -30.52 -11.99 11.92
CA ALA A 976 -29.36 -11.43 12.62
C ALA A 976 -28.61 -10.37 11.80
N CYS A 977 -28.63 -10.47 10.47
CA CYS A 977 -27.73 -9.70 9.62
C CYS A 977 -28.40 -8.64 8.74
N ILE A 978 -29.61 -8.90 8.22
CA ILE A 978 -30.24 -7.98 7.25
C ILE A 978 -30.51 -6.61 7.90
N GLY A 979 -30.15 -5.54 7.19
CA GLY A 979 -30.30 -4.16 7.63
C GLY A 979 -29.19 -3.66 8.56
N SER A 980 -28.18 -4.49 8.85
CA SER A 980 -26.99 -4.10 9.63
C SER A 980 -25.77 -3.98 8.72
N ASN A 981 -24.86 -3.05 9.02
CA ASN A 981 -23.58 -2.92 8.30
C ASN A 981 -22.63 -4.09 8.58
N SER A 982 -22.78 -4.72 9.74
CA SER A 982 -22.02 -5.90 10.16
C SER A 982 -22.89 -6.78 11.04
N CYS A 983 -22.57 -8.08 11.11
CA CYS A 983 -23.23 -9.00 12.03
C CYS A 983 -22.26 -10.07 12.53
N ARG A 984 -22.50 -10.55 13.75
CA ARG A 984 -21.74 -11.62 14.40
C ARG A 984 -22.67 -12.72 14.86
N ILE A 985 -22.35 -13.96 14.51
CA ILE A 985 -23.18 -15.13 14.82
C ILE A 985 -22.34 -16.19 15.50
N GLY A 986 -22.64 -16.45 16.78
CA GLY A 986 -22.00 -17.52 17.53
C GLY A 986 -22.42 -18.90 17.05
N LEU A 987 -21.46 -19.78 16.81
CA LEU A 987 -21.71 -21.17 16.48
C LEU A 987 -22.07 -21.93 17.75
N SER A 988 -23.34 -22.30 17.89
CA SER A 988 -23.84 -23.10 19.00
C SER A 988 -24.95 -24.03 18.55
N LEU A 989 -24.93 -25.27 19.07
CA LEU A 989 -26.03 -26.23 18.91
C LEU A 989 -27.33 -25.71 19.54
N ASN A 990 -27.27 -24.82 20.53
CA ASN A 990 -28.46 -24.18 21.09
C ASN A 990 -29.13 -23.25 20.08
N THR A 991 -28.35 -22.60 19.22
CA THR A 991 -28.83 -21.65 18.21
C THR A 991 -29.36 -22.40 16.98
N PHE A 992 -28.56 -23.32 16.44
CA PHE A 992 -28.85 -23.95 15.14
C PHE A 992 -29.43 -25.37 15.22
N GLY A 993 -29.46 -25.98 16.41
CA GLY A 993 -29.74 -27.40 16.60
C GLY A 993 -28.54 -28.30 16.25
N ASP A 994 -28.69 -29.60 16.48
CA ASP A 994 -27.72 -30.62 16.04
C ASP A 994 -28.28 -31.40 14.84
N PRO A 995 -28.03 -30.97 13.60
CA PRO A 995 -28.55 -31.65 12.41
C PRO A 995 -27.91 -33.02 12.15
N CYS A 996 -26.80 -33.35 12.81
CA CYS A 996 -26.11 -34.64 12.67
C CYS A 996 -25.19 -34.91 13.86
N LYS A 997 -25.63 -35.77 14.80
CA LYS A 997 -24.86 -36.13 16.00
C LYS A 997 -23.50 -36.74 15.63
N GLY A 998 -22.45 -36.33 16.34
CA GLY A 998 -21.09 -36.87 16.16
C GLY A 998 -20.32 -36.37 14.93
N VAL A 999 -20.94 -35.55 14.08
CA VAL A 999 -20.28 -34.91 12.94
C VAL A 999 -19.95 -33.47 13.31
N ALA A 1000 -18.74 -33.00 12.98
CA ALA A 1000 -18.35 -31.61 13.20
C ALA A 1000 -19.11 -30.67 12.25
N LYS A 1001 -19.63 -29.56 12.78
CA LYS A 1001 -20.41 -28.60 12.01
C LYS A 1001 -19.60 -27.36 11.66
N SER A 1002 -20.04 -26.71 10.59
CA SER A 1002 -19.62 -25.38 10.20
C SER A 1002 -20.80 -24.56 9.71
N LEU A 1003 -20.71 -23.25 9.91
CA LEU A 1003 -21.62 -22.26 9.37
C LEU A 1003 -20.94 -21.61 8.16
N ALA A 1004 -21.56 -21.73 6.99
CA ALA A 1004 -21.17 -20.99 5.80
C ALA A 1004 -22.30 -20.03 5.42
N VAL A 1005 -21.96 -18.77 5.18
CA VAL A 1005 -22.90 -17.71 4.80
C VAL A 1005 -22.34 -16.93 3.62
N GLU A 1006 -23.21 -16.56 2.68
CA GLU A 1006 -22.98 -15.58 1.62
C GLU A 1006 -24.07 -14.52 1.69
N ALA A 1007 -23.68 -13.26 1.61
CA ALA A 1007 -24.54 -12.11 1.74
C ALA A 1007 -24.19 -11.02 0.72
N SER A 1008 -25.20 -10.27 0.31
CA SER A 1008 -25.05 -9.11 -0.57
C SER A 1008 -25.15 -7.83 0.26
N CYS A 1009 -24.42 -6.80 -0.15
CA CYS A 1009 -24.43 -5.48 0.48
C CYS A 1009 -25.05 -4.46 -0.48
N ALA A 1010 -25.87 -3.54 0.04
CA ALA A 1010 -26.46 -2.45 -0.74
C ALA A 1010 -26.42 -1.12 0.02
#